data_AF-A0A7Y5DPZ0-F1
#
_entry.id   AF-A0A7Y5DPZ0-F1
#
_cell.length_a   1.000
_cell.length_b   1.000
_cell.length_c   1.000
_cell.angle_alpha   90.00
_cell.angle_beta   90.00
_cell.angle_gamma   90.00
#
_symmetry.space_group_name_H-M   'P 1'
#
loop_
_entity.id
_entity.type
_entity.pdbx_description
1 polymer ?
#
loop_
_entity_poly.entity_id
_entity_poly.type
_entity_poly.pdbx_seq_one_letter_code
_entity_poly.pdbx_strand_id
1 'polypeptide(L)'
;MFLKTTLEDIENWKEQKDVERLIDALKIKNDDIINATINALDYLVKGDYERKITSKVIVALGDFKDIRSITLLIKFLDTDDDNKRKIAIESLCKLGVSNIIEPLIMSFDEKNGIRWFSNTVFSEFSKIIGIESFIACLKNDITNIRQKTATILGRIKNNKVVEPLINVLNDIEPSVIVASAEALGNLGDTYAVEPLIKVLNHENSNVRIECIKALDKLKDKRAIVPSINALNDVEYSVVIASANALGNYGDIGAVDPLIKTLNHEKSEVRVECIQVLAKLNDKRAIIPSINALNDPKFSVIIASAEALGNYGDIGAIDPLIKTLNHEKSEVRVECIKALNKLNDKRAIVPLINMLNDTSNHVIIASIETLGKFKNIQAVEPIIKALNTCDWEVKEIAAKVLGKLGDSRAIQPLLNLFGINDICNHKDVKVKEEIVNALNKLGYTKTIKSLKDELEKLFYIQGTTQTPTVFFDMEQGIFEYKGNVLPENSKEFHLPVFEILDKFIDKYPNTSLKATFVLEYYNTPSSKQIFQIFKKIEKRYYYGYPVIIYWYYEVDNVDIYEAGEDLANNVKIPFTMIAYKDYYVAIKDSSKEEKIFIEESLKSPMISFDKEKGIFEIKGNSLQEKTIEMYQPLIKPIESFVWNNKEKHYTINFQIRSCNRGSIDFFRRFLSFFNDCLDVTAKWYYNQGNEEMHSLGQTLKSELKYDLEIIQINDK
;
A
#
# COMPACT_ATOMS: atom_id res chain seq x y z
N MET A 1 42.81 -39.55 7.97
CA MET A 1 41.91 -40.36 8.79
C MET A 1 41.11 -39.47 9.74
N PHE A 2 41.72 -38.82 10.73
CA PHE A 2 41.03 -37.92 11.68
C PHE A 2 40.13 -36.87 11.01
N LEU A 3 40.59 -36.16 9.98
CA LEU A 3 39.79 -35.19 9.20
C LEU A 3 38.66 -35.79 8.37
N LYS A 4 38.81 -37.04 7.94
CA LYS A 4 37.81 -37.74 7.13
C LYS A 4 36.63 -38.18 8.01
N THR A 5 36.91 -38.68 9.21
CA THR A 5 35.91 -38.98 10.23
C THR A 5 35.34 -37.73 10.92
N THR A 6 36.08 -36.62 11.00
CA THR A 6 35.56 -35.40 11.67
C THR A 6 34.65 -34.57 10.78
N LEU A 7 34.83 -34.55 9.45
CA LEU A 7 33.90 -33.85 8.53
C LEU A 7 32.56 -34.58 8.36
N GLU A 8 32.56 -35.91 8.42
CA GLU A 8 31.36 -36.76 8.25
C GLU A 8 30.36 -36.67 9.42
N ASP A 9 30.79 -36.15 10.58
CA ASP A 9 30.01 -36.09 11.83
C ASP A 9 29.78 -34.67 12.36
N ILE A 10 30.09 -33.63 11.58
CA ILE A 10 30.01 -32.21 11.98
C ILE A 10 28.63 -31.80 12.53
N GLU A 11 27.56 -32.42 12.06
CA GLU A 11 26.18 -32.17 12.53
C GLU A 11 25.95 -32.61 14.00
N ASN A 12 26.77 -33.51 14.51
CA ASN A 12 26.66 -34.09 15.85
C ASN A 12 27.54 -33.40 16.89
N TRP A 13 28.40 -32.47 16.46
CA TRP A 13 29.28 -31.76 17.37
C TRP A 13 28.44 -30.76 18.16
N LYS A 14 28.66 -30.68 19.47
CA LYS A 14 27.91 -29.81 20.40
C LYS A 14 28.75 -29.25 21.55
N GLU A 15 30.04 -29.63 21.67
CA GLU A 15 30.87 -29.31 22.85
C GLU A 15 32.06 -28.40 22.54
N GLN A 16 32.47 -27.59 23.53
CA GLN A 16 33.63 -26.68 23.47
C GLN A 16 34.93 -27.36 23.03
N LYS A 17 35.10 -28.65 23.38
CA LYS A 17 36.30 -29.44 23.05
C LYS A 17 36.46 -29.71 21.55
N ASP A 18 35.37 -29.78 20.81
CA ASP A 18 35.41 -30.08 19.37
C ASP A 18 35.83 -28.86 18.55
N VAL A 19 35.45 -27.66 19.00
CA VAL A 19 35.95 -26.40 18.45
C VAL A 19 37.44 -26.20 18.74
N GLU A 20 37.90 -26.55 19.96
CA GLU A 20 39.32 -26.49 20.31
C GLU A 20 40.18 -27.47 19.46
N ARG A 21 39.64 -28.66 19.14
CA ARG A 21 40.28 -29.61 18.22
C ARG A 21 40.41 -29.07 16.78
N LEU A 22 39.40 -28.36 16.27
CA LEU A 22 39.50 -27.70 14.96
C LEU A 22 40.52 -26.57 14.96
N ILE A 23 40.55 -25.77 16.03
CA ILE A 23 41.55 -24.72 16.20
C ILE A 23 42.97 -25.30 16.20
N ASP A 24 43.18 -26.45 16.85
CA ASP A 24 44.46 -27.14 16.79
C ASP A 24 44.77 -27.73 15.41
N ALA A 25 43.75 -28.17 14.67
CA ALA A 25 43.91 -28.65 13.29
C ALA A 25 44.39 -27.55 12.33
N LEU A 26 44.06 -26.28 12.56
CA LEU A 26 44.60 -25.15 11.78
C LEU A 26 46.15 -25.09 11.84
N LYS A 27 46.77 -25.57 12.91
CA LYS A 27 48.25 -25.57 13.04
C LYS A 27 48.93 -26.59 12.12
N ILE A 28 48.16 -27.52 11.56
CA ILE A 28 48.64 -28.52 10.60
C ILE A 28 48.70 -27.83 9.23
N LYS A 29 49.89 -27.37 8.84
CA LYS A 29 50.15 -26.62 7.59
C LYS A 29 49.92 -27.46 6.31
N ASN A 30 48.68 -27.83 6.04
CA ASN A 30 48.24 -28.58 4.87
C ASN A 30 46.97 -27.93 4.30
N ASP A 31 46.95 -27.67 2.99
CA ASP A 31 45.90 -26.84 2.39
C ASP A 31 44.51 -27.46 2.39
N ASP A 32 44.40 -28.78 2.17
CA ASP A 32 43.13 -29.49 2.22
C ASP A 32 42.54 -29.50 3.64
N ILE A 33 43.43 -29.65 4.62
CA ILE A 33 43.10 -29.62 6.04
C ILE A 33 42.59 -28.24 6.44
N ILE A 34 43.30 -27.18 6.04
CA ILE A 34 42.92 -25.80 6.36
C ILE A 34 41.57 -25.44 5.76
N ASN A 35 41.33 -25.78 4.49
CA ASN A 35 40.04 -25.53 3.82
C ASN A 35 38.89 -26.27 4.51
N ALA A 36 39.09 -27.57 4.81
CA ALA A 36 38.13 -28.37 5.54
C ALA A 36 37.82 -27.79 6.93
N THR A 37 38.85 -27.38 7.66
CA THR A 37 38.72 -26.81 9.00
C THR A 37 38.00 -25.46 8.99
N ILE A 38 38.29 -24.57 8.04
CA ILE A 38 37.60 -23.29 7.90
C ILE A 38 36.11 -23.49 7.56
N ASN A 39 35.79 -24.44 6.65
CA ASN A 39 34.41 -24.77 6.31
C ASN A 39 33.65 -25.38 7.51
N ALA A 40 34.31 -26.24 8.27
CA ALA A 40 33.75 -26.81 9.49
C ALA A 40 33.46 -25.72 10.54
N LEU A 41 34.37 -24.75 10.70
CA LEU A 41 34.17 -23.60 11.57
C LEU A 41 33.03 -22.68 11.08
N ASP A 42 32.88 -22.45 9.77
CA ASP A 42 31.73 -21.69 9.21
C ASP A 42 30.40 -22.39 9.48
N TYR A 43 30.35 -23.72 9.39
CA TYR A 43 29.15 -24.51 9.68
C TYR A 43 28.78 -24.44 11.16
N LEU A 44 29.76 -24.67 12.04
CA LEU A 44 29.54 -24.67 13.49
C LEU A 44 29.04 -23.33 14.01
N VAL A 45 29.53 -22.22 13.45
CA VAL A 45 29.11 -20.89 13.92
C VAL A 45 27.72 -20.46 13.41
N LYS A 46 27.14 -21.16 12.43
CA LYS A 46 25.74 -20.96 12.02
C LYS A 46 24.73 -21.61 12.97
N GLY A 47 25.15 -22.57 13.80
CA GLY A 47 24.32 -23.13 14.87
C GLY A 47 24.28 -22.22 16.10
N ASP A 48 23.24 -22.32 16.92
CA ASP A 48 23.03 -21.56 18.18
C ASP A 48 24.09 -21.86 19.26
N TYR A 49 25.36 -21.57 19.00
CA TYR A 49 26.47 -21.80 19.90
C TYR A 49 26.76 -20.60 20.82
N GLU A 50 27.21 -20.90 22.05
CA GLU A 50 27.48 -19.92 23.10
C GLU A 50 28.42 -18.78 22.66
N ARG A 51 28.13 -17.55 23.15
CA ARG A 51 28.93 -16.32 22.91
C ARG A 51 30.45 -16.48 23.11
N LYS A 52 30.88 -17.35 24.03
CA LYS A 52 32.31 -17.60 24.34
C LYS A 52 33.03 -18.40 23.26
N ILE A 53 32.34 -19.31 22.60
CA ILE A 53 32.93 -20.21 21.59
C ILE A 53 33.20 -19.44 20.31
N THR A 54 32.24 -18.64 19.84
CA THR A 54 32.43 -17.79 18.65
C THR A 54 33.64 -16.86 18.78
N SER A 55 33.83 -16.25 19.96
CA SER A 55 34.95 -15.33 20.19
C SER A 55 36.30 -16.04 20.10
N LYS A 56 36.42 -17.27 20.62
CA LYS A 56 37.64 -18.09 20.51
C LYS A 56 37.95 -18.46 19.05
N VAL A 57 36.92 -18.79 18.26
CA VAL A 57 37.09 -19.10 16.83
C VAL A 57 37.61 -17.89 16.08
N ILE A 58 37.04 -16.70 16.31
CA ILE A 58 37.49 -15.45 15.67
C ILE A 58 38.95 -15.16 16.02
N VAL A 59 39.36 -15.30 17.29
CA VAL A 59 40.76 -15.10 17.71
C VAL A 59 41.69 -16.11 17.04
N ALA A 60 41.32 -17.40 17.03
CA ALA A 60 42.11 -18.46 16.44
C ALA A 60 42.35 -18.28 14.94
N LEU A 61 41.31 -17.88 14.20
CA LEU A 61 41.41 -17.56 12.78
C LEU A 61 42.37 -16.39 12.52
N GLY A 62 42.35 -15.36 13.38
CA GLY A 62 43.29 -14.24 13.30
C GLY A 62 44.73 -14.62 13.65
N ASP A 63 44.94 -15.42 14.69
CA ASP A 63 46.26 -15.89 15.12
C ASP A 63 46.90 -16.88 14.12
N PHE A 64 46.06 -17.59 13.36
CA PHE A 64 46.50 -18.50 12.31
C PHE A 64 47.14 -17.75 11.12
N LYS A 65 46.69 -16.52 10.84
CA LYS A 65 47.24 -15.62 9.81
C LYS A 65 47.20 -16.18 8.37
N ASP A 66 46.16 -16.95 8.04
CA ASP A 66 45.92 -17.44 6.67
C ASP A 66 44.82 -16.65 5.95
N ILE A 67 45.07 -16.28 4.69
CA ILE A 67 44.16 -15.49 3.86
C ILE A 67 42.79 -16.14 3.65
N ARG A 68 42.68 -17.47 3.71
CA ARG A 68 41.40 -18.18 3.58
C ARG A 68 40.45 -17.88 4.73
N SER A 69 40.96 -17.44 5.87
CA SER A 69 40.17 -17.05 7.02
C SER A 69 39.49 -15.68 6.83
N ILE A 70 39.90 -14.87 5.85
CA ILE A 70 39.40 -13.51 5.64
C ILE A 70 37.89 -13.50 5.39
N THR A 71 37.39 -14.33 4.47
CA THR A 71 35.95 -14.37 4.13
C THR A 71 35.10 -14.72 5.35
N LEU A 72 35.56 -15.66 6.17
CA LEU A 72 34.86 -16.07 7.39
C LEU A 72 34.93 -14.97 8.47
N LEU A 73 36.09 -14.35 8.65
CA LEU A 73 36.27 -13.23 9.59
C LEU A 73 35.45 -12.00 9.21
N ILE A 74 35.28 -11.72 7.91
CA ILE A 74 34.41 -10.64 7.41
C ILE A 74 32.95 -10.90 7.78
N LYS A 75 32.47 -12.16 7.76
CA LYS A 75 31.11 -12.48 8.23
C LYS A 75 30.90 -12.12 9.70
N PHE A 76 31.95 -12.22 10.52
CA PHE A 76 31.89 -11.87 11.95
C PHE A 76 31.91 -10.38 12.24
N LEU A 77 32.13 -9.55 11.22
CA LEU A 77 31.88 -8.13 11.35
C LEU A 77 30.36 -7.83 11.38
N ASP A 78 29.47 -8.81 11.06
CA ASP A 78 27.99 -8.68 10.97
C ASP A 78 27.23 -9.12 12.21
N THR A 79 27.94 -9.35 13.30
CA THR A 79 27.29 -9.78 14.53
C THR A 79 26.80 -8.59 15.35
N ASP A 80 25.55 -8.62 15.84
CA ASP A 80 24.99 -7.61 16.76
C ASP A 80 25.79 -7.46 18.08
N ASP A 81 26.78 -8.33 18.33
CA ASP A 81 27.68 -8.29 19.47
C ASP A 81 28.92 -7.41 19.18
N ASP A 82 28.97 -6.23 19.80
CA ASP A 82 30.07 -5.27 19.69
C ASP A 82 31.44 -5.86 20.04
N ASN A 83 31.50 -6.80 20.99
CA ASN A 83 32.76 -7.43 21.37
C ASN A 83 33.24 -8.40 20.28
N LYS A 84 32.34 -9.21 19.71
CA LYS A 84 32.71 -10.14 18.62
C LYS A 84 33.20 -9.39 17.39
N ARG A 85 32.53 -8.29 17.06
CA ARG A 85 32.93 -7.38 15.98
C ARG A 85 34.31 -6.79 16.22
N LYS A 86 34.57 -6.24 17.40
CA LYS A 86 35.90 -5.70 17.76
C LYS A 86 36.99 -6.77 17.66
N ILE A 87 36.73 -7.97 18.18
CA ILE A 87 37.66 -9.10 18.10
C ILE A 87 37.88 -9.52 16.63
N ALA A 88 36.84 -9.50 15.79
CA ALA A 88 36.96 -9.78 14.37
C ALA A 88 37.82 -8.74 13.63
N ILE A 89 37.67 -7.46 13.97
CA ILE A 89 38.52 -6.37 13.46
C ILE A 89 39.98 -6.60 13.86
N GLU A 90 40.25 -6.86 15.14
CA GLU A 90 41.60 -7.13 15.65
C GLU A 90 42.22 -8.38 15.00
N SER A 91 41.44 -9.46 14.85
CA SER A 91 41.87 -10.69 14.17
C SER A 91 42.16 -10.47 12.68
N LEU A 92 41.34 -9.68 11.98
CA LEU A 92 41.61 -9.30 10.59
C LEU A 92 42.90 -8.49 10.47
N CYS A 93 43.19 -7.59 11.42
CA CYS A 93 44.43 -6.82 11.41
C CYS A 93 45.70 -7.68 11.54
N LYS A 94 45.61 -8.85 12.19
CA LYS A 94 46.74 -9.81 12.31
C LYS A 94 47.14 -10.46 10.98
N LEU A 95 46.24 -10.48 9.99
CA LEU A 95 46.45 -11.06 8.65
C LEU A 95 47.23 -10.16 7.69
N GLY A 96 47.47 -8.91 8.07
CA GLY A 96 48.21 -7.93 7.28
C GLY A 96 47.33 -7.14 6.31
N VAL A 97 47.62 -5.84 6.21
CA VAL A 97 46.78 -4.85 5.50
C VAL A 97 46.61 -5.18 4.01
N SER A 98 47.67 -5.62 3.33
CA SER A 98 47.67 -5.91 1.89
C SER A 98 46.71 -7.03 1.51
N ASN A 99 46.47 -7.98 2.42
CA ASN A 99 45.64 -9.15 2.13
C ASN A 99 44.16 -8.88 2.43
N ILE A 100 43.86 -7.96 3.35
CA ILE A 100 42.50 -7.75 3.85
C ILE A 100 41.75 -6.63 3.13
N ILE A 101 42.45 -5.63 2.58
CA ILE A 101 41.80 -4.38 2.20
C ILE A 101 40.85 -4.54 1.02
N GLU A 102 41.25 -5.29 -0.02
CA GLU A 102 40.39 -5.53 -1.18
C GLU A 102 39.20 -6.44 -0.85
N PRO A 103 39.37 -7.59 -0.15
CA PRO A 103 38.22 -8.38 0.29
C PRO A 103 37.25 -7.59 1.18
N LEU A 104 37.78 -6.75 2.07
CA LEU A 104 36.98 -5.91 2.94
C LEU A 104 36.17 -4.88 2.14
N ILE A 105 36.80 -4.18 1.19
CA ILE A 105 36.12 -3.24 0.28
C ILE A 105 35.07 -3.99 -0.55
N MET A 106 35.40 -5.17 -1.07
CA MET A 106 34.46 -5.97 -1.87
C MET A 106 33.24 -6.43 -1.08
N SER A 107 33.40 -6.70 0.22
CA SER A 107 32.31 -7.10 1.11
C SER A 107 31.31 -5.99 1.42
N PHE A 108 31.65 -4.73 1.13
CA PHE A 108 30.75 -3.60 1.32
C PHE A 108 29.57 -3.65 0.33
N ASP A 109 28.34 -3.69 0.84
CA ASP A 109 27.11 -3.65 0.04
C ASP A 109 26.17 -2.53 0.53
N GLU A 110 25.76 -1.65 -0.38
CA GLU A 110 24.86 -0.54 -0.09
C GLU A 110 23.38 -0.93 -0.08
N LYS A 111 22.98 -1.99 -0.81
CA LYS A 111 21.56 -2.30 -1.06
C LYS A 111 20.88 -3.03 0.10
N ASN A 112 21.63 -3.77 0.91
CA ASN A 112 21.07 -4.72 1.87
C ASN A 112 20.74 -4.16 3.27
N GLY A 113 20.71 -2.83 3.45
CA GLY A 113 20.12 -2.23 4.66
C GLY A 113 20.79 -2.62 5.98
N ILE A 114 22.03 -3.13 5.97
CA ILE A 114 22.77 -3.46 7.19
C ILE A 114 23.28 -2.15 7.81
N ARG A 115 22.39 -1.57 8.60
CA ARG A 115 22.39 -0.17 9.06
C ARG A 115 23.48 0.16 10.09
N TRP A 116 24.25 -0.82 10.56
CA TRP A 116 25.28 -0.61 11.59
C TRP A 116 26.71 -0.96 11.16
N PHE A 117 26.89 -1.78 10.12
CA PHE A 117 28.14 -2.47 9.82
C PHE A 117 29.21 -1.58 9.18
N SER A 118 28.94 -0.94 8.06
CA SER A 118 30.03 -0.39 7.24
C SER A 118 30.75 0.81 7.87
N ASN A 119 30.04 1.83 8.36
CA ASN A 119 30.69 3.08 8.77
C ASN A 119 31.56 2.92 10.02
N THR A 120 31.05 2.23 11.05
CA THR A 120 31.80 2.01 12.29
C THR A 120 32.99 1.09 12.04
N VAL A 121 32.79 0.00 11.30
CA VAL A 121 33.85 -0.95 10.97
C VAL A 121 34.93 -0.29 10.13
N PHE A 122 34.58 0.42 9.04
CA PHE A 122 35.57 1.12 8.23
C PHE A 122 36.24 2.27 8.99
N SER A 123 35.54 2.97 9.88
CA SER A 123 36.16 3.97 10.76
C SER A 123 37.17 3.33 11.72
N GLU A 124 36.81 2.23 12.37
CA GLU A 124 37.71 1.50 13.28
C GLU A 124 38.90 0.88 12.56
N PHE A 125 38.68 0.23 11.42
CA PHE A 125 39.76 -0.27 10.57
C PHE A 125 40.68 0.88 10.13
N SER A 126 40.13 2.01 9.67
CA SER A 126 40.94 3.15 9.25
C SER A 126 41.84 3.71 10.35
N LYS A 127 41.43 3.61 11.62
CA LYS A 127 42.25 3.99 12.78
C LYS A 127 43.41 3.02 13.03
N ILE A 128 43.22 1.73 12.73
CA ILE A 128 44.21 0.67 12.99
C ILE A 128 45.21 0.55 11.83
N ILE A 129 44.71 0.43 10.60
CA ILE A 129 45.54 0.16 9.41
C ILE A 129 45.93 1.43 8.63
N GLY A 130 45.43 2.58 9.07
CA GLY A 130 45.65 3.87 8.43
C GLY A 130 44.74 4.10 7.22
N ILE A 131 44.26 5.34 7.09
CA ILE A 131 43.41 5.77 5.96
C ILE A 131 44.15 5.70 4.61
N GLU A 132 45.49 5.81 4.63
CA GLU A 132 46.35 5.75 3.43
C GLU A 132 46.20 4.44 2.66
N SER A 133 45.96 3.34 3.38
CA SER A 133 45.73 2.02 2.78
C SER A 133 44.47 2.03 1.91
N PHE A 134 43.39 2.67 2.38
CA PHE A 134 42.16 2.83 1.59
C PHE A 134 42.36 3.83 0.45
N ILE A 135 43.10 4.92 0.67
CA ILE A 135 43.44 5.89 -0.38
C ILE A 135 44.19 5.21 -1.53
N ALA A 136 45.09 4.26 -1.25
CA ALA A 136 45.80 3.51 -2.29
C ALA A 136 44.85 2.70 -3.20
N CYS A 137 43.73 2.18 -2.66
CA CYS A 137 42.73 1.44 -3.43
C CYS A 137 41.93 2.31 -4.41
N LEU A 138 42.01 3.64 -4.33
CA LEU A 138 41.45 4.53 -5.34
C LEU A 138 42.17 4.43 -6.70
N LYS A 139 43.38 3.86 -6.75
CA LYS A 139 44.15 3.64 -7.99
C LYS A 139 44.13 2.18 -8.44
N ASN A 140 43.22 1.36 -7.91
CA ASN A 140 43.14 -0.05 -8.22
C ASN A 140 42.67 -0.30 -9.66
N ASP A 141 43.21 -1.32 -10.33
CA ASP A 141 42.81 -1.67 -11.70
C ASP A 141 41.33 -2.07 -11.79
N ILE A 142 40.76 -2.61 -10.72
CA ILE A 142 39.37 -3.05 -10.64
C ILE A 142 38.46 -1.85 -10.34
N THR A 143 37.62 -1.49 -11.31
CA THR A 143 36.63 -0.41 -11.21
C THR A 143 35.74 -0.50 -9.98
N ASN A 144 35.24 -1.70 -9.67
CA ASN A 144 34.38 -1.93 -8.51
C ASN A 144 35.09 -1.60 -7.18
N ILE A 145 36.39 -1.90 -7.08
CA ILE A 145 37.18 -1.56 -5.89
C ILE A 145 37.32 -0.04 -5.80
N ARG A 146 37.68 0.66 -6.88
CA ARG A 146 37.79 2.13 -6.87
C ARG A 146 36.48 2.79 -6.47
N GLN A 147 35.36 2.38 -7.06
CA GLN A 147 34.03 2.88 -6.76
C GLN A 147 33.67 2.70 -5.28
N LYS A 148 33.72 1.46 -4.76
CA LYS A 148 33.39 1.17 -3.36
C LYS A 148 34.34 1.90 -2.41
N THR A 149 35.62 2.00 -2.76
CA THR A 149 36.61 2.76 -1.98
C THR A 149 36.21 4.22 -1.86
N ALA A 150 35.85 4.89 -2.96
CA ALA A 150 35.41 6.28 -2.93
C ALA A 150 34.20 6.48 -2.00
N THR A 151 33.19 5.62 -2.12
CA THR A 151 32.02 5.60 -1.24
C THR A 151 32.41 5.43 0.23
N ILE A 152 33.26 4.46 0.55
CA ILE A 152 33.74 4.18 1.91
C ILE A 152 34.46 5.40 2.49
N LEU A 153 35.39 6.00 1.74
CA LEU A 153 36.16 7.17 2.18
C LEU A 153 35.26 8.38 2.48
N GLY A 154 34.23 8.61 1.69
CA GLY A 154 33.23 9.66 1.94
C GLY A 154 32.50 9.50 3.28
N ARG A 155 32.32 8.25 3.74
CA ARG A 155 31.64 7.95 5.01
C ARG A 155 32.56 8.01 6.23
N ILE A 156 33.87 7.80 6.06
CA ILE A 156 34.86 7.87 7.16
C ILE A 156 35.03 9.29 7.71
N LYS A 157 34.56 10.33 6.99
CA LYS A 157 34.60 11.75 7.41
C LYS A 157 35.99 12.23 7.85
N ASN A 158 37.01 11.91 7.04
CA ASN A 158 38.39 12.32 7.27
C ASN A 158 38.87 13.25 6.16
N ASN A 159 39.21 14.50 6.48
CA ASN A 159 39.58 15.52 5.49
C ASN A 159 40.83 15.17 4.67
N LYS A 160 41.69 14.26 5.14
CA LYS A 160 42.85 13.78 4.35
C LYS A 160 42.44 13.11 3.04
N VAL A 161 41.20 12.66 2.92
CA VAL A 161 40.70 11.95 1.74
C VAL A 161 40.18 12.90 0.65
N VAL A 162 40.05 14.21 0.95
CA VAL A 162 39.47 15.20 0.02
C VAL A 162 40.31 15.32 -1.25
N GLU A 163 41.62 15.54 -1.14
CA GLU A 163 42.50 15.65 -2.31
C GLU A 163 42.59 14.33 -3.12
N PRO A 164 42.75 13.15 -2.50
CA PRO A 164 42.63 11.87 -3.21
C PRO A 164 41.31 11.71 -3.98
N LEU A 165 40.17 12.05 -3.38
CA LEU A 165 38.86 11.96 -4.04
C LEU A 165 38.72 12.99 -5.16
N ILE A 166 39.26 14.20 -5.01
CA ILE A 166 39.33 15.20 -6.10
C ILE A 166 40.07 14.62 -7.30
N ASN A 167 41.18 13.89 -7.10
CA ASN A 167 41.91 13.27 -8.20
C ASN A 167 41.07 12.20 -8.93
N VAL A 168 40.22 11.47 -8.20
CA VAL A 168 39.30 10.44 -8.74
C VAL A 168 38.20 11.04 -9.61
N LEU A 169 37.94 12.35 -9.53
CA LEU A 169 37.02 13.01 -10.47
C LEU A 169 37.49 12.97 -11.92
N ASN A 170 38.75 12.59 -12.17
CA ASN A 170 39.31 12.35 -13.51
C ASN A 170 39.39 10.85 -13.87
N ASP A 171 38.71 9.98 -13.14
CA ASP A 171 38.66 8.54 -13.48
C ASP A 171 38.02 8.32 -14.86
N ILE A 172 38.38 7.22 -15.53
CA ILE A 172 37.78 6.87 -16.82
C ILE A 172 36.33 6.37 -16.67
N GLU A 173 36.01 5.79 -15.51
CA GLU A 173 34.70 5.17 -15.29
C GLU A 173 33.70 6.10 -14.60
N PRO A 174 32.56 6.42 -15.24
CA PRO A 174 31.56 7.32 -14.69
C PRO A 174 31.03 6.91 -13.31
N SER A 175 30.90 5.60 -13.04
CA SER A 175 30.43 5.12 -11.73
C SER A 175 31.39 5.46 -10.59
N VAL A 176 32.70 5.51 -10.87
CA VAL A 176 33.74 5.87 -9.90
C VAL A 176 33.71 7.39 -9.66
N ILE A 177 33.54 8.18 -10.72
CA ILE A 177 33.40 9.65 -10.61
C ILE A 177 32.17 10.01 -9.78
N VAL A 178 31.02 9.38 -10.04
CA VAL A 178 29.78 9.57 -9.26
C VAL A 178 30.02 9.27 -7.77
N ALA A 179 30.64 8.13 -7.46
CA ALA A 179 30.94 7.77 -6.07
C ALA A 179 31.88 8.78 -5.39
N SER A 180 32.87 9.31 -6.13
CA SER A 180 33.76 10.36 -5.62
C SER A 180 33.04 11.69 -5.40
N ALA A 181 32.20 12.12 -6.33
CA ALA A 181 31.41 13.34 -6.20
C ALA A 181 30.48 13.27 -4.99
N GLU A 182 29.76 12.16 -4.82
CA GLU A 182 28.91 11.93 -3.66
C GLU A 182 29.73 11.98 -2.35
N ALA A 183 30.88 11.30 -2.33
CA ALA A 183 31.78 11.29 -1.18
C ALA A 183 32.26 12.70 -0.80
N LEU A 184 32.69 13.51 -1.77
CA LEU A 184 33.11 14.89 -1.55
C LEU A 184 31.97 15.77 -1.01
N GLY A 185 30.75 15.61 -1.54
CA GLY A 185 29.57 16.30 -1.02
C GLY A 185 29.25 15.91 0.43
N ASN A 186 29.41 14.63 0.79
CA ASN A 186 29.17 14.13 2.15
C ASN A 186 30.26 14.56 3.16
N LEU A 187 31.49 14.80 2.69
CA LEU A 187 32.59 15.31 3.52
C LEU A 187 32.39 16.78 3.91
N GLY A 188 31.73 17.57 3.07
CA GLY A 188 31.42 18.97 3.38
C GLY A 188 32.58 19.93 3.18
N ASP A 189 33.72 19.48 2.62
CA ASP A 189 34.89 20.34 2.43
C ASP A 189 34.77 21.19 1.15
N THR A 190 34.68 22.51 1.32
CA THR A 190 34.54 23.48 0.24
C THR A 190 35.73 23.54 -0.72
N TYR A 191 36.87 22.90 -0.41
CA TYR A 191 37.97 22.73 -1.34
C TYR A 191 37.57 21.92 -2.59
N ALA A 192 36.56 21.06 -2.47
CA ALA A 192 36.02 20.26 -3.57
C ALA A 192 35.17 21.04 -4.58
N VAL A 193 34.77 22.29 -4.27
CA VAL A 193 33.81 23.05 -5.08
C VAL A 193 34.32 23.31 -6.50
N GLU A 194 35.54 23.85 -6.67
CA GLU A 194 36.09 24.14 -8.01
C GLU A 194 36.33 22.87 -8.84
N PRO A 195 36.89 21.77 -8.29
CA PRO A 195 36.94 20.50 -8.99
C PRO A 195 35.57 19.99 -9.44
N LEU A 196 34.56 20.01 -8.57
CA LEU A 196 33.21 19.55 -8.91
C LEU A 196 32.57 20.42 -10.00
N ILE A 197 32.79 21.74 -9.98
CA ILE A 197 32.31 22.66 -11.02
C ILE A 197 32.90 22.29 -12.39
N LYS A 198 34.19 21.94 -12.46
CA LYS A 198 34.83 21.54 -13.72
C LYS A 198 34.19 20.30 -14.35
N VAL A 199 33.77 19.36 -13.50
CA VAL A 199 33.18 18.07 -13.90
C VAL A 199 31.72 18.23 -14.39
N LEU A 200 31.09 19.40 -14.17
CA LEU A 200 29.75 19.67 -14.70
C LEU A 200 29.66 19.65 -16.24
N ASN A 201 30.79 19.67 -16.97
CA ASN A 201 30.81 19.53 -18.42
C ASN A 201 31.04 18.08 -18.91
N HIS A 202 30.96 17.10 -18.01
CA HIS A 202 31.20 15.69 -18.34
C HIS A 202 30.13 15.12 -19.29
N GLU A 203 30.50 14.23 -20.19
CA GLU A 203 29.58 13.65 -21.20
C GLU A 203 28.43 12.85 -20.57
N ASN A 204 28.73 12.10 -19.51
CA ASN A 204 27.77 11.28 -18.78
C ASN A 204 26.88 12.14 -17.87
N SER A 205 25.56 12.06 -18.05
CA SER A 205 24.60 12.84 -17.28
C SER A 205 24.52 12.46 -15.80
N ASN A 206 24.73 11.19 -15.42
CA ASN A 206 24.73 10.78 -14.02
C ASN A 206 25.87 11.46 -13.24
N VAL A 207 27.03 11.63 -13.87
CA VAL A 207 28.16 12.37 -13.31
C VAL A 207 27.78 13.83 -13.06
N ARG A 208 27.16 14.49 -14.06
CA ARG A 208 26.71 15.89 -13.92
C ARG A 208 25.66 16.05 -12.81
N ILE A 209 24.68 15.15 -12.75
CA ILE A 209 23.64 15.13 -11.70
C ILE A 209 24.27 15.02 -10.31
N GLU A 210 25.18 14.05 -10.11
CA GLU A 210 25.77 13.85 -8.79
C GLU A 210 26.69 15.00 -8.40
N CYS A 211 27.41 15.61 -9.35
CA CYS A 211 28.19 16.81 -9.08
C CYS A 211 27.30 17.99 -8.63
N ILE A 212 26.14 18.21 -9.26
CA ILE A 212 25.18 19.24 -8.82
C ILE A 212 24.68 18.95 -7.40
N LYS A 213 24.31 17.70 -7.09
CA LYS A 213 23.88 17.31 -5.73
C LYS A 213 24.99 17.48 -4.70
N ALA A 214 26.22 17.11 -5.04
CA ALA A 214 27.38 17.29 -4.19
C ALA A 214 27.62 18.77 -3.91
N LEU A 215 27.60 19.62 -4.94
CA LEU A 215 27.70 21.07 -4.80
C LEU A 215 26.57 21.62 -3.91
N ASP A 216 25.32 21.17 -4.11
CA ASP A 216 24.19 21.56 -3.25
C ASP A 216 24.42 21.18 -1.79
N LYS A 217 25.01 20.03 -1.48
CA LYS A 217 25.37 19.64 -0.10
C LYS A 217 26.45 20.54 0.50
N LEU A 218 27.41 21.01 -0.31
CA LEU A 218 28.49 21.90 0.13
C LEU A 218 28.00 23.32 0.45
N LYS A 219 26.86 23.75 -0.11
CA LYS A 219 26.23 25.07 0.13
C LYS A 219 27.15 26.27 -0.12
N ASP A 220 28.16 26.10 -0.98
CA ASP A 220 29.07 27.19 -1.36
C ASP A 220 28.50 28.01 -2.53
N LYS A 221 28.47 29.33 -2.37
CA LYS A 221 27.89 30.26 -3.36
C LYS A 221 28.58 30.23 -4.73
N ARG A 222 29.84 29.78 -4.80
CA ARG A 222 30.57 29.63 -6.08
C ARG A 222 29.85 28.67 -7.04
N ALA A 223 29.05 27.75 -6.52
CA ALA A 223 28.28 26.80 -7.32
C ALA A 223 27.00 27.38 -7.96
N ILE A 224 26.55 28.58 -7.56
CA ILE A 224 25.26 29.13 -8.01
C ILE A 224 25.27 29.41 -9.52
N VAL A 225 26.29 30.09 -10.04
CA VAL A 225 26.39 30.40 -11.47
C VAL A 225 26.55 29.14 -12.32
N PRO A 226 27.43 28.17 -11.97
CA PRO A 226 27.48 26.87 -12.63
C PRO A 226 26.15 26.11 -12.63
N SER A 227 25.41 26.12 -11.53
CA SER A 227 24.07 25.53 -11.48
C SER A 227 23.10 26.26 -12.41
N ILE A 228 23.08 27.60 -12.44
CA ILE A 228 22.28 28.36 -13.40
C ILE A 228 22.59 27.94 -14.85
N ASN A 229 23.86 27.74 -15.19
CA ASN A 229 24.25 27.27 -16.52
C ASN A 229 23.70 25.87 -16.81
N ALA A 230 23.74 24.96 -15.82
CA ALA A 230 23.19 23.60 -15.90
C ALA A 230 21.66 23.54 -16.08
N LEU A 231 20.93 24.65 -15.96
CA LEU A 231 19.52 24.71 -16.36
C LEU A 231 19.30 24.58 -17.87
N ASN A 232 20.36 24.76 -18.68
CA ASN A 232 20.32 24.59 -20.14
C ASN A 232 20.91 23.23 -20.59
N ASP A 233 21.06 22.28 -19.67
CA ASP A 233 21.57 20.95 -20.00
C ASP A 233 20.63 20.19 -20.94
N VAL A 234 21.21 19.34 -21.80
CA VAL A 234 20.45 18.49 -22.73
C VAL A 234 19.63 17.41 -22.02
N GLU A 235 20.10 16.96 -20.86
CA GLU A 235 19.44 15.94 -20.06
C GLU A 235 18.54 16.59 -19.01
N TYR A 236 17.24 16.36 -19.12
CA TYR A 236 16.24 16.99 -18.24
C TYR A 236 16.46 16.64 -16.75
N SER A 237 17.02 15.47 -16.46
CA SER A 237 17.36 15.05 -15.10
C SER A 237 18.44 15.94 -14.45
N VAL A 238 19.38 16.46 -15.25
CA VAL A 238 20.39 17.45 -14.79
C VAL A 238 19.71 18.79 -14.51
N VAL A 239 18.79 19.21 -15.38
CA VAL A 239 18.01 20.46 -15.21
C VAL A 239 17.21 20.43 -13.91
N ILE A 240 16.54 19.32 -13.60
CA ILE A 240 15.80 19.11 -12.33
C ILE A 240 16.74 19.19 -11.13
N ALA A 241 17.89 18.50 -11.18
CA ALA A 241 18.87 18.54 -10.10
C ALA A 241 19.38 19.98 -9.86
N SER A 242 19.62 20.72 -10.94
CA SER A 242 20.06 22.12 -10.87
C SER A 242 18.98 23.03 -10.30
N ALA A 243 17.74 22.93 -10.77
CA ALA A 243 16.62 23.71 -10.25
C ALA A 243 16.44 23.50 -8.75
N ASN A 244 16.47 22.24 -8.30
CA ASN A 244 16.43 21.87 -6.88
C ASN A 244 17.58 22.51 -6.08
N ALA A 245 18.82 22.40 -6.58
CA ALA A 245 19.97 23.00 -5.93
C ALA A 245 19.80 24.52 -5.78
N LEU A 246 19.41 25.22 -6.84
CA LEU A 246 19.16 26.67 -6.82
C LEU A 246 18.07 27.07 -5.82
N GLY A 247 16.98 26.29 -5.73
CA GLY A 247 15.95 26.47 -4.71
C GLY A 247 16.45 26.27 -3.28
N ASN A 248 17.43 25.39 -3.08
CA ASN A 248 18.05 25.16 -1.78
C ASN A 248 19.08 26.22 -1.40
N TYR A 249 19.73 26.86 -2.37
CA TYR A 249 20.58 28.04 -2.12
C TYR A 249 19.77 29.26 -1.69
N GLY A 250 18.52 29.38 -2.17
CA GLY A 250 17.67 30.53 -1.88
C GLY A 250 18.09 31.82 -2.57
N ASP A 251 18.92 31.75 -3.61
CA ASP A 251 19.42 32.92 -4.32
C ASP A 251 18.38 33.45 -5.33
N ILE A 252 17.89 34.66 -5.09
CA ILE A 252 16.94 35.36 -5.96
C ILE A 252 17.49 35.65 -7.37
N GLY A 253 18.80 35.58 -7.57
CA GLY A 253 19.44 35.67 -8.88
C GLY A 253 19.10 34.49 -9.80
N ALA A 254 18.66 33.36 -9.24
CA ALA A 254 18.23 32.19 -10.01
C ALA A 254 16.79 32.31 -10.56
N VAL A 255 16.01 33.31 -10.12
CA VAL A 255 14.59 33.44 -10.47
C VAL A 255 14.37 33.61 -11.97
N ASP A 256 15.08 34.54 -12.63
CA ASP A 256 14.87 34.78 -14.06
C ASP A 256 15.32 33.58 -14.93
N PRO A 257 16.46 32.92 -14.65
CA PRO A 257 16.80 31.64 -15.27
C PRO A 257 15.72 30.56 -15.10
N LEU A 258 15.19 30.37 -13.88
CA LEU A 258 14.14 29.39 -13.60
C LEU A 258 12.83 29.72 -14.32
N ILE A 259 12.46 31.01 -14.41
CA ILE A 259 11.30 31.47 -15.19
C ILE A 259 11.47 31.11 -16.67
N LYS A 260 12.68 31.28 -17.24
CA LYS A 260 12.95 30.88 -18.63
C LYS A 260 12.76 29.38 -18.83
N THR A 261 13.19 28.57 -17.86
CA THR A 261 13.07 27.10 -17.87
C THR A 261 11.63 26.60 -17.76
N LEU A 262 10.65 27.46 -17.40
CA LEU A 262 9.23 27.11 -17.49
C LEU A 262 8.75 26.81 -18.92
N ASN A 263 9.54 27.13 -19.96
CA ASN A 263 9.23 26.76 -21.35
C ASN A 263 9.90 25.44 -21.79
N HIS A 264 10.45 24.67 -20.86
CA HIS A 264 11.14 23.41 -21.18
C HIS A 264 10.17 22.36 -21.76
N GLU A 265 10.64 21.52 -22.69
CA GLU A 265 9.82 20.51 -23.37
C GLU A 265 9.20 19.48 -22.41
N LYS A 266 9.99 19.00 -21.44
CA LYS A 266 9.56 18.06 -20.41
C LYS A 266 8.72 18.73 -19.33
N SER A 267 7.56 18.16 -19.04
CA SER A 267 6.65 18.65 -18.00
C SER A 267 7.24 18.56 -16.59
N GLU A 268 8.07 17.55 -16.34
CA GLU A 268 8.74 17.27 -15.07
C GLU A 268 9.64 18.44 -14.66
N VAL A 269 10.38 18.99 -15.64
CA VAL A 269 11.21 20.19 -15.44
C VAL A 269 10.35 21.41 -15.12
N ARG A 270 9.24 21.60 -15.84
CA ARG A 270 8.33 22.73 -15.62
C ARG A 270 7.70 22.67 -14.23
N VAL A 271 7.25 21.50 -13.78
CA VAL A 271 6.72 21.26 -12.43
C VAL A 271 7.76 21.64 -11.38
N GLU A 272 8.98 21.10 -11.49
CA GLU A 272 10.05 21.36 -10.54
C GLU A 272 10.39 22.85 -10.48
N CYS A 273 10.51 23.52 -11.63
CA CYS A 273 10.79 24.95 -11.69
C CYS A 273 9.69 25.79 -11.02
N ILE A 274 8.40 25.44 -11.18
CA ILE A 274 7.30 26.13 -10.49
C ILE A 274 7.41 25.95 -8.97
N GLN A 275 7.68 24.73 -8.50
CA GLN A 275 7.82 24.43 -7.07
C GLN A 275 9.00 25.17 -6.45
N VAL A 276 10.14 25.19 -7.15
CA VAL A 276 11.33 25.94 -6.74
C VAL A 276 11.04 27.44 -6.71
N LEU A 277 10.39 28.00 -7.74
CA LEU A 277 10.02 29.41 -7.77
C LEU A 277 9.08 29.79 -6.61
N ALA A 278 8.12 28.92 -6.29
CA ALA A 278 7.22 29.10 -5.15
C ALA A 278 8.00 29.11 -3.82
N LYS A 279 9.01 28.25 -3.67
CA LYS A 279 9.91 28.23 -2.51
C LYS A 279 10.75 29.50 -2.39
N LEU A 280 11.24 30.03 -3.51
CA LEU A 280 11.98 31.30 -3.53
C LEU A 280 11.08 32.51 -3.22
N ASN A 281 9.77 32.38 -3.47
CA ASN A 281 8.74 33.36 -3.14
C ASN A 281 9.02 34.78 -3.70
N ASP A 282 9.60 34.85 -4.91
CA ASP A 282 9.86 36.10 -5.61
C ASP A 282 8.67 36.48 -6.49
N LYS A 283 8.22 37.75 -6.38
CA LYS A 283 7.04 38.26 -7.10
C LYS A 283 7.16 38.17 -8.62
N ARG A 284 8.39 38.16 -9.18
CA ARG A 284 8.62 38.00 -10.63
C ARG A 284 8.06 36.69 -11.17
N ALA A 285 7.93 35.66 -10.32
CA ALA A 285 7.42 34.36 -10.71
C ALA A 285 5.88 34.27 -10.79
N ILE A 286 5.14 35.25 -10.24
CA ILE A 286 3.67 35.21 -10.17
C ILE A 286 3.04 35.15 -11.58
N ILE A 287 3.42 36.07 -12.47
CA ILE A 287 2.87 36.11 -13.84
C ILE A 287 3.24 34.85 -14.64
N PRO A 288 4.51 34.38 -14.64
CA PRO A 288 4.86 33.09 -15.23
C PRO A 288 4.06 31.91 -14.67
N SER A 289 3.82 31.85 -13.35
CA SER A 289 2.96 30.84 -12.75
C SER A 289 1.51 30.96 -13.25
N ILE A 290 0.93 32.16 -13.32
CA ILE A 290 -0.41 32.37 -13.90
C ILE A 290 -0.47 31.83 -15.34
N ASN A 291 0.56 32.08 -16.15
CA ASN A 291 0.61 31.56 -17.52
C ASN A 291 0.63 30.03 -17.55
N ALA A 292 1.36 29.39 -16.62
CA ALA A 292 1.44 27.94 -16.48
C ALA A 292 0.12 27.26 -16.07
N LEU A 293 -0.91 28.00 -15.68
CA LEU A 293 -2.27 27.44 -15.53
C LEU A 293 -2.88 26.99 -16.87
N ASN A 294 -2.32 27.43 -18.00
CA ASN A 294 -2.74 27.01 -19.34
C ASN A 294 -1.80 25.94 -19.94
N ASP A 295 -0.95 25.31 -19.13
CA ASP A 295 -0.03 24.27 -19.61
C ASP A 295 -0.80 23.04 -20.12
N PRO A 296 -0.36 22.37 -21.21
CA PRO A 296 -1.03 21.17 -21.71
C PRO A 296 -1.01 20.00 -20.71
N LYS A 297 -0.08 19.98 -19.75
CA LYS A 297 0.03 18.92 -18.75
C LYS A 297 -0.61 19.36 -17.44
N PHE A 298 -1.63 18.62 -17.01
CA PHE A 298 -2.35 18.88 -15.76
C PHE A 298 -1.45 18.92 -14.51
N SER A 299 -0.33 18.17 -14.47
CA SER A 299 0.60 18.21 -13.34
C SER A 299 1.29 19.57 -13.18
N VAL A 300 1.56 20.27 -14.29
CA VAL A 300 2.10 21.63 -14.29
C VAL A 300 1.04 22.62 -13.81
N ILE A 301 -0.22 22.46 -14.24
CA ILE A 301 -1.34 23.29 -13.78
C ILE A 301 -1.54 23.15 -12.26
N ILE A 302 -1.50 21.92 -11.72
CA ILE A 302 -1.60 21.65 -10.27
C ILE A 302 -0.48 22.37 -9.52
N ALA A 303 0.77 22.19 -9.96
CA ALA A 303 1.93 22.85 -9.34
C ALA A 303 1.80 24.38 -9.38
N SER A 304 1.29 24.93 -10.49
CA SER A 304 1.03 26.36 -10.63
C SER A 304 -0.06 26.84 -9.67
N ALA A 305 -1.20 26.16 -9.60
CA ALA A 305 -2.29 26.52 -8.71
C ALA A 305 -1.82 26.53 -7.24
N GLU A 306 -1.06 25.51 -6.83
CA GLU A 306 -0.46 25.45 -5.51
C GLU A 306 0.49 26.63 -5.25
N ALA A 307 1.40 26.90 -6.20
CA ALA A 307 2.35 28.02 -6.11
C ALA A 307 1.63 29.37 -5.98
N LEU A 308 0.59 29.61 -6.78
CA LEU A 308 -0.22 30.84 -6.74
C LEU A 308 -0.93 31.02 -5.41
N GLY A 309 -1.46 29.94 -4.82
CA GLY A 309 -2.01 29.96 -3.48
C GLY A 309 -0.97 30.30 -2.41
N ASN A 310 0.29 29.88 -2.59
CA ASN A 310 1.39 30.16 -1.67
C ASN A 310 1.95 31.59 -1.80
N TYR A 311 1.99 32.16 -3.01
CA TYR A 311 2.40 33.57 -3.21
C TYR A 311 1.46 34.55 -2.53
N GLY A 312 0.17 34.21 -2.41
CA GLY A 312 -0.82 35.08 -1.76
C GLY A 312 -1.28 36.27 -2.62
N ASP A 313 -0.96 36.29 -3.93
CA ASP A 313 -1.27 37.41 -4.80
C ASP A 313 -2.71 37.35 -5.34
N ILE A 314 -3.47 38.42 -5.09
CA ILE A 314 -4.89 38.52 -5.48
C ILE A 314 -5.12 38.61 -6.99
N GLY A 315 -4.08 38.88 -7.79
CA GLY A 315 -4.12 38.86 -9.24
C GLY A 315 -4.28 37.44 -9.81
N ALA A 316 -3.96 36.40 -9.02
CA ALA A 316 -4.13 35.00 -9.42
C ALA A 316 -5.59 34.52 -9.38
N ILE A 317 -6.51 35.28 -8.77
CA ILE A 317 -7.87 34.82 -8.48
C ILE A 317 -8.68 34.56 -9.75
N ASP A 318 -8.73 35.51 -10.68
CA ASP A 318 -9.52 35.35 -11.90
C ASP A 318 -8.97 34.22 -12.80
N PRO A 319 -7.64 34.06 -12.97
CA PRO A 319 -7.05 32.88 -13.61
C PRO A 319 -7.41 31.55 -12.93
N LEU A 320 -7.35 31.48 -11.59
CA LEU A 320 -7.72 30.28 -10.84
C LEU A 320 -9.21 29.96 -11.00
N ILE A 321 -10.09 30.97 -10.94
CA ILE A 321 -11.53 30.82 -11.19
C ILE A 321 -11.79 30.27 -12.60
N LYS A 322 -11.10 30.78 -13.62
CA LYS A 322 -11.22 30.26 -14.99
C LYS A 322 -10.84 28.77 -15.07
N THR A 323 -9.80 28.38 -14.34
CA THR A 323 -9.25 27.02 -14.31
C THR A 323 -10.15 26.02 -13.55
N LEU A 324 -11.15 26.49 -12.79
CA LEU A 324 -12.18 25.63 -12.21
C LEU A 324 -13.02 24.87 -13.25
N ASN A 325 -12.99 25.28 -14.53
CA ASN A 325 -13.68 24.56 -15.62
C ASN A 325 -12.80 23.47 -16.27
N HIS A 326 -11.64 23.15 -15.71
CA HIS A 326 -10.73 22.16 -16.28
C HIS A 326 -11.33 20.74 -16.24
N GLU A 327 -11.04 19.91 -17.25
CA GLU A 327 -11.60 18.55 -17.38
C GLU A 327 -11.24 17.62 -16.21
N LYS A 328 -10.01 17.72 -15.70
CA LYS A 328 -9.50 16.92 -14.58
C LYS A 328 -9.96 17.45 -13.23
N SER A 329 -10.54 16.59 -12.40
CA SER A 329 -10.99 16.93 -11.04
C SER A 329 -9.86 17.36 -10.12
N GLU A 330 -8.67 16.78 -10.28
CA GLU A 330 -7.48 17.07 -9.47
C GLU A 330 -7.04 18.53 -9.63
N VAL A 331 -7.11 19.05 -10.86
CA VAL A 331 -6.85 20.47 -11.16
C VAL A 331 -7.89 21.36 -10.49
N ARG A 332 -9.19 21.01 -10.59
CA ARG A 332 -10.27 21.78 -9.96
C ARG A 332 -10.12 21.83 -8.44
N VAL A 333 -9.82 20.69 -7.80
CA VAL A 333 -9.55 20.60 -6.36
C VAL A 333 -8.39 21.49 -5.95
N GLU A 334 -7.27 21.46 -6.68
CA GLU A 334 -6.11 22.28 -6.32
C GLU A 334 -6.38 23.77 -6.51
N CYS A 335 -7.12 24.16 -7.56
CA CYS A 335 -7.58 25.54 -7.74
C CYS A 335 -8.47 26.00 -6.57
N ILE A 336 -9.38 25.13 -6.08
CA ILE A 336 -10.22 25.44 -4.91
C ILE A 336 -9.36 25.67 -3.66
N LYS A 337 -8.37 24.80 -3.40
CA LYS A 337 -7.44 24.98 -2.28
C LYS A 337 -6.63 26.27 -2.39
N ALA A 338 -6.16 26.61 -3.58
CA ALA A 338 -5.46 27.86 -3.84
C ALA A 338 -6.35 29.08 -3.57
N LEU A 339 -7.59 29.07 -4.08
CA LEU A 339 -8.58 30.13 -3.82
C LEU A 339 -8.90 30.23 -2.32
N ASN A 340 -8.97 29.11 -1.61
CA ASN A 340 -9.15 29.08 -0.16
C ASN A 340 -7.98 29.78 0.58
N LYS A 341 -6.73 29.59 0.13
CA LYS A 341 -5.55 30.27 0.70
C LYS A 341 -5.60 31.78 0.44
N LEU A 342 -6.04 32.20 -0.74
CA LEU A 342 -6.17 33.61 -1.12
C LEU A 342 -7.33 34.33 -0.40
N ASN A 343 -8.36 33.60 0.02
CA ASN A 343 -9.46 34.08 0.85
C ASN A 343 -10.18 35.35 0.32
N ASP A 344 -10.42 35.41 -1.00
CA ASP A 344 -11.10 36.52 -1.66
C ASP A 344 -12.54 36.16 -2.01
N LYS A 345 -13.45 37.11 -1.75
CA LYS A 345 -14.90 36.93 -1.93
C LYS A 345 -15.32 36.71 -3.38
N ARG A 346 -14.52 37.12 -4.36
CA ARG A 346 -14.78 36.86 -5.79
C ARG A 346 -14.92 35.38 -6.12
N ALA A 347 -14.24 34.51 -5.36
CA ALA A 347 -14.31 33.06 -5.56
C ALA A 347 -15.63 32.43 -5.07
N ILE A 348 -16.45 33.13 -4.28
CA ILE A 348 -17.66 32.56 -3.66
C ILE A 348 -18.65 32.02 -4.69
N VAL A 349 -19.02 32.82 -5.69
CA VAL A 349 -20.01 32.42 -6.70
C VAL A 349 -19.50 31.25 -7.55
N PRO A 350 -18.25 31.28 -8.07
CA PRO A 350 -17.65 30.12 -8.72
C PRO A 350 -17.64 28.86 -7.85
N LEU A 351 -17.28 28.96 -6.57
CA LEU A 351 -17.25 27.84 -5.64
C LEU A 351 -18.66 27.27 -5.36
N ILE A 352 -19.69 28.10 -5.33
CA ILE A 352 -21.09 27.64 -5.25
C ILE A 352 -21.45 26.79 -6.47
N ASN A 353 -21.00 27.16 -7.67
CA ASN A 353 -21.27 26.36 -8.87
C ASN A 353 -20.58 24.98 -8.81
N MET A 354 -19.43 24.89 -8.15
CA MET A 354 -18.68 23.64 -7.96
C MET A 354 -19.33 22.63 -7.01
N LEU A 355 -20.40 23.01 -6.32
CA LEU A 355 -21.23 22.08 -5.56
C LEU A 355 -22.06 21.14 -6.46
N ASN A 356 -22.17 21.44 -7.76
CA ASN A 356 -22.81 20.58 -8.76
C ASN A 356 -21.80 19.82 -9.63
N ASP A 357 -20.53 19.75 -9.21
CA ASP A 357 -19.50 19.02 -9.94
C ASP A 357 -19.76 17.50 -9.95
N THR A 358 -19.23 16.78 -10.94
CA THR A 358 -19.38 15.32 -11.02
C THR A 358 -18.48 14.57 -10.02
N SER A 359 -17.43 15.22 -9.50
CA SER A 359 -16.49 14.64 -8.56
C SER A 359 -16.82 15.01 -7.12
N ASN A 360 -17.01 14.02 -6.26
CA ASN A 360 -17.25 14.23 -4.83
C ASN A 360 -16.09 15.00 -4.17
N HIS A 361 -14.85 14.78 -4.59
CA HIS A 361 -13.70 15.52 -4.06
C HIS A 361 -13.77 17.03 -4.35
N VAL A 362 -14.28 17.41 -5.52
CA VAL A 362 -14.48 18.83 -5.90
C VAL A 362 -15.61 19.44 -5.08
N ILE A 363 -16.72 18.72 -4.93
CA ILE A 363 -17.85 19.15 -4.10
C ILE A 363 -17.37 19.38 -2.66
N ILE A 364 -16.68 18.40 -2.07
CA ILE A 364 -16.15 18.46 -0.70
C ILE A 364 -15.24 19.67 -0.52
N ALA A 365 -14.24 19.85 -1.39
CA ALA A 365 -13.31 20.97 -1.32
C ALA A 365 -14.04 22.32 -1.40
N SER A 366 -15.10 22.40 -2.21
CA SER A 366 -15.93 23.60 -2.36
C SER A 366 -16.76 23.89 -1.10
N ILE A 367 -17.40 22.87 -0.51
CA ILE A 367 -18.16 22.99 0.75
C ILE A 367 -17.25 23.50 1.87
N GLU A 368 -16.07 22.89 2.04
CA GLU A 368 -15.12 23.29 3.08
C GLU A 368 -14.64 24.73 2.90
N THR A 369 -14.33 25.13 1.68
CA THR A 369 -13.86 26.48 1.35
C THR A 369 -14.95 27.52 1.61
N LEU A 370 -16.19 27.26 1.16
CA LEU A 370 -17.34 28.13 1.43
C LEU A 370 -17.62 28.26 2.93
N GLY A 371 -17.45 27.17 3.68
CA GLY A 371 -17.55 27.17 5.14
C GLY A 371 -16.49 28.06 5.82
N LYS A 372 -15.25 28.03 5.33
CA LYS A 372 -14.17 28.91 5.82
C LYS A 372 -14.43 30.38 5.51
N PHE A 373 -15.02 30.68 4.35
CA PHE A 373 -15.38 32.05 3.96
C PHE A 373 -16.58 32.59 4.77
N LYS A 374 -17.29 31.71 5.50
CA LYS A 374 -18.47 32.03 6.31
C LYS A 374 -19.56 32.78 5.53
N ASN A 375 -19.74 32.44 4.26
CA ASN A 375 -20.76 33.11 3.44
C ASN A 375 -22.12 32.41 3.55
N ILE A 376 -23.12 33.16 4.05
CA ILE A 376 -24.50 32.72 4.21
C ILE A 376 -25.24 32.41 2.90
N GLN A 377 -24.76 32.94 1.76
CA GLN A 377 -25.28 32.62 0.42
C GLN A 377 -25.02 31.16 0.04
N ALA A 378 -24.01 30.53 0.64
CA ALA A 378 -23.70 29.12 0.40
C ALA A 378 -24.65 28.16 1.12
N VAL A 379 -25.48 28.64 2.06
CA VAL A 379 -26.37 27.79 2.87
C VAL A 379 -27.35 26.98 2.01
N GLU A 380 -28.10 27.63 1.11
CA GLU A 380 -29.05 26.91 0.23
C GLU A 380 -28.37 25.94 -0.74
N PRO A 381 -27.28 26.32 -1.44
CA PRO A 381 -26.50 25.37 -2.22
C PRO A 381 -25.97 24.16 -1.42
N ILE A 382 -25.46 24.38 -0.21
CA ILE A 382 -24.94 23.29 0.63
C ILE A 382 -26.08 22.40 1.14
N ILE A 383 -27.25 22.97 1.45
CA ILE A 383 -28.46 22.19 1.77
C ILE A 383 -28.83 21.25 0.61
N LYS A 384 -28.74 21.72 -0.64
CA LYS A 384 -28.97 20.84 -1.81
C LYS A 384 -27.94 19.71 -1.88
N ALA A 385 -26.69 19.96 -1.51
CA ALA A 385 -25.63 18.96 -1.49
C ALA A 385 -25.87 17.84 -0.45
N LEU A 386 -26.68 18.07 0.60
CA LEU A 386 -27.10 17.03 1.55
C LEU A 386 -27.93 15.91 0.90
N ASN A 387 -28.57 16.18 -0.23
CA ASN A 387 -29.38 15.21 -0.95
C ASN A 387 -28.57 14.33 -1.92
N THR A 388 -27.24 14.42 -1.90
CA THR A 388 -26.37 13.55 -2.70
C THR A 388 -26.34 12.13 -2.15
N CYS A 389 -25.92 11.14 -2.95
CA CYS A 389 -25.80 9.75 -2.48
C CYS A 389 -24.52 9.51 -1.68
N ASP A 390 -23.55 10.43 -1.73
CA ASP A 390 -22.25 10.26 -1.08
C ASP A 390 -22.27 10.67 0.40
N TRP A 391 -21.86 9.75 1.26
CA TRP A 391 -21.88 9.92 2.71
C TRP A 391 -20.88 10.98 3.20
N GLU A 392 -19.73 11.12 2.56
CA GLU A 392 -18.67 12.05 2.95
C GLU A 392 -19.09 13.49 2.61
N VAL A 393 -19.72 13.67 1.45
CA VAL A 393 -20.38 14.93 1.08
C VAL A 393 -21.43 15.33 2.12
N LYS A 394 -22.29 14.40 2.56
CA LYS A 394 -23.31 14.65 3.59
C LYS A 394 -22.70 15.07 4.93
N GLU A 395 -21.69 14.33 5.40
CA GLU A 395 -21.00 14.62 6.66
C GLU A 395 -20.42 16.04 6.65
N ILE A 396 -19.67 16.38 5.60
CA ILE A 396 -18.97 17.67 5.48
C ILE A 396 -19.98 18.81 5.27
N ALA A 397 -21.04 18.59 4.50
CA ALA A 397 -22.14 19.55 4.36
C ALA A 397 -22.81 19.84 5.71
N ALA A 398 -23.16 18.81 6.49
CA ALA A 398 -23.76 18.98 7.81
C ALA A 398 -22.84 19.78 8.76
N LYS A 399 -21.55 19.41 8.80
CA LYS A 399 -20.52 20.10 9.57
C LYS A 399 -20.42 21.57 9.23
N VAL A 400 -20.38 21.89 7.93
CA VAL A 400 -20.26 23.28 7.46
C VAL A 400 -21.53 24.08 7.71
N LEU A 401 -22.71 23.52 7.50
CA LEU A 401 -23.98 24.18 7.82
C LEU A 401 -24.06 24.54 9.31
N GLY A 402 -23.65 23.63 10.20
CA GLY A 402 -23.54 23.88 11.63
C GLY A 402 -22.55 25.01 11.98
N LYS A 403 -21.45 25.14 11.23
CA LYS A 403 -20.48 26.24 11.40
C LYS A 403 -21.01 27.58 10.87
N LEU A 404 -21.80 27.56 9.79
CA LEU A 404 -22.39 28.77 9.21
C LEU A 404 -23.47 29.38 10.11
N GLY A 405 -24.14 28.56 10.93
CA GLY A 405 -25.03 29.05 11.98
C GLY A 405 -26.40 29.54 11.48
N ASP A 406 -26.76 29.25 10.23
CA ASP A 406 -28.03 29.68 9.64
C ASP A 406 -29.16 28.70 9.93
N SER A 407 -30.26 29.21 10.50
CA SER A 407 -31.42 28.41 10.91
C SER A 407 -32.12 27.68 9.76
N ARG A 408 -31.94 28.10 8.51
CA ARG A 408 -32.50 27.40 7.33
C ARG A 408 -31.97 25.97 7.19
N ALA A 409 -30.81 25.68 7.75
CA ALA A 409 -30.24 24.33 7.77
C ALA A 409 -30.97 23.37 8.73
N ILE A 410 -31.74 23.86 9.71
CA ILE A 410 -32.31 23.02 10.77
C ILE A 410 -33.25 21.95 10.20
N GLN A 411 -34.25 22.34 9.40
CA GLN A 411 -35.23 21.39 8.87
C GLN A 411 -34.61 20.36 7.90
N PRO A 412 -33.74 20.74 6.94
CA PRO A 412 -33.03 19.78 6.09
C PRO A 412 -32.18 18.79 6.87
N LEU A 413 -31.48 19.24 7.93
CA LEU A 413 -30.68 18.37 8.78
C LEU A 413 -31.56 17.37 9.55
N LEU A 414 -32.71 17.80 10.07
CA LEU A 414 -33.68 16.90 10.72
C LEU A 414 -34.26 15.89 9.73
N ASN A 415 -34.58 16.31 8.51
CA ASN A 415 -35.08 15.41 7.48
C ASN A 415 -34.03 14.34 7.13
N LEU A 416 -32.76 14.75 6.97
CA LEU A 416 -31.66 13.82 6.70
C LEU A 416 -31.44 12.84 7.85
N PHE A 417 -31.55 13.30 9.10
CA PHE A 417 -31.44 12.44 10.28
C PHE A 417 -32.53 11.35 10.33
N GLY A 418 -33.75 11.69 9.90
CA GLY A 418 -34.90 10.77 9.88
C GLY A 418 -34.89 9.74 8.74
N ILE A 419 -33.96 9.84 7.76
CA ILE A 419 -33.81 8.84 6.71
C ILE A 419 -33.02 7.66 7.29
N ASN A 420 -33.70 6.53 7.50
CA ASN A 420 -33.06 5.26 7.84
C ASN A 420 -32.76 4.50 6.55
N ASP A 421 -31.63 4.80 5.92
CA ASP A 421 -31.08 3.90 4.90
C ASP A 421 -30.35 2.76 5.64
N ILE A 422 -31.06 1.63 5.79
CA ILE A 422 -30.79 0.52 6.73
C ILE A 422 -29.46 -0.25 6.48
N CYS A 423 -28.55 0.19 5.61
CA CYS A 423 -27.43 -0.66 5.18
C CYS A 423 -26.03 -0.05 5.12
N ASN A 424 -25.71 1.03 5.85
CA ASN A 424 -24.32 1.50 5.84
C ASN A 424 -23.86 2.17 7.15
N HIS A 425 -22.86 1.57 7.80
CA HIS A 425 -22.03 2.12 8.91
C HIS A 425 -21.63 3.61 8.82
N LYS A 426 -21.62 4.17 7.60
CA LYS A 426 -21.31 5.57 7.29
C LYS A 426 -22.42 6.55 7.68
N ASP A 427 -23.64 6.07 7.93
CA ASP A 427 -24.79 6.88 8.36
C ASP A 427 -24.67 7.35 9.81
N VAL A 428 -23.96 6.61 10.68
CA VAL A 428 -23.75 6.99 12.09
C VAL A 428 -22.92 8.27 12.20
N LYS A 429 -21.81 8.36 11.46
CA LYS A 429 -20.94 9.57 11.44
C LYS A 429 -21.69 10.80 10.93
N VAL A 430 -22.50 10.62 9.89
CA VAL A 430 -23.36 11.68 9.35
C VAL A 430 -24.38 12.13 10.41
N LYS A 431 -25.05 11.19 11.10
CA LYS A 431 -26.01 11.48 12.17
C LYS A 431 -25.38 12.17 13.38
N GLU A 432 -24.18 11.76 13.80
CA GLU A 432 -23.41 12.44 14.84
C GLU A 432 -23.12 13.90 14.47
N GLU A 433 -22.64 14.13 13.24
CA GLU A 433 -22.30 15.48 12.80
C GLU A 433 -23.55 16.34 12.57
N ILE A 434 -24.68 15.76 12.17
CA ILE A 434 -25.98 16.44 12.15
C ILE A 434 -26.36 16.90 13.56
N VAL A 435 -26.25 16.05 14.58
CA VAL A 435 -26.54 16.45 15.97
C VAL A 435 -25.58 17.56 16.45
N ASN A 436 -24.30 17.47 16.10
CA ASN A 436 -23.32 18.52 16.38
C ASN A 436 -23.69 19.85 15.70
N ALA A 437 -24.12 19.78 14.44
CA ALA A 437 -24.55 20.94 13.67
C ALA A 437 -25.81 21.59 14.27
N LEU A 438 -26.83 20.79 14.61
CA LEU A 438 -28.06 21.25 15.26
C LEU A 438 -27.78 21.87 16.64
N ASN A 439 -26.80 21.35 17.38
CA ASN A 439 -26.34 21.93 18.63
C ASN A 439 -25.73 23.33 18.44
N LYS A 440 -24.86 23.49 17.44
CA LYS A 440 -24.29 24.81 17.08
C LYS A 440 -25.35 25.80 16.62
N LEU A 441 -26.43 25.31 16.00
CA LEU A 441 -27.58 26.10 15.57
C LEU A 441 -28.55 26.47 16.71
N GLY A 442 -28.28 26.05 17.94
CA GLY A 442 -29.11 26.39 19.11
C GLY A 442 -30.42 25.61 19.20
N TYR A 443 -30.56 24.50 18.48
CA TYR A 443 -31.78 23.67 18.45
C TYR A 443 -31.89 22.76 19.69
N THR A 444 -31.88 23.35 20.88
CA THR A 444 -31.68 22.64 22.17
C THR A 444 -32.84 21.76 22.63
N LYS A 445 -34.08 22.06 22.24
CA LYS A 445 -35.29 21.34 22.69
C LYS A 445 -35.36 19.89 22.21
N THR A 446 -34.76 19.56 21.06
CA THR A 446 -34.86 18.21 20.45
C THR A 446 -33.53 17.46 20.48
N ILE A 447 -32.42 18.12 20.81
CA ILE A 447 -31.10 17.45 20.93
C ILE A 447 -31.12 16.34 21.97
N LYS A 448 -31.86 16.48 23.07
CA LYS A 448 -31.98 15.40 24.05
C LYS A 448 -32.60 14.17 23.40
N SER A 449 -33.72 14.33 22.69
CA SER A 449 -34.38 13.23 21.97
C SER A 449 -33.49 12.61 20.88
N LEU A 450 -32.75 13.44 20.12
CA LEU A 450 -31.86 12.96 19.05
C LEU A 450 -30.60 12.27 19.60
N LYS A 451 -30.06 12.76 20.72
CA LYS A 451 -28.99 12.09 21.46
C LYS A 451 -29.49 10.78 22.07
N ASP A 452 -30.70 10.77 22.61
CA ASP A 452 -31.34 9.56 23.13
C ASP A 452 -31.54 8.53 22.01
N GLU A 453 -31.79 8.94 20.76
CA GLU A 453 -31.82 8.08 19.56
C GLU A 453 -30.43 7.62 19.13
N LEU A 454 -29.42 8.51 19.10
CA LEU A 454 -28.02 8.12 18.84
C LEU A 454 -27.47 7.17 19.90
N GLU A 455 -27.85 7.32 21.16
CA GLU A 455 -27.47 6.41 22.25
C GLU A 455 -28.01 4.98 22.07
N LYS A 456 -28.97 4.78 21.15
CA LYS A 456 -29.46 3.46 20.74
C LYS A 456 -28.54 2.79 19.72
N LEU A 457 -27.72 3.58 19.04
CA LEU A 457 -26.75 3.10 18.06
C LEU A 457 -25.36 3.03 18.70
N PHE A 458 -24.63 1.97 18.42
CA PHE A 458 -23.25 1.82 18.86
C PHE A 458 -22.39 1.42 17.67
N TYR A 459 -21.23 2.05 17.55
CA TYR A 459 -20.35 1.86 16.41
C TYR A 459 -18.87 1.91 16.81
N ILE A 460 -18.10 0.95 16.33
CA ILE A 460 -16.63 0.93 16.37
C ILE A 460 -16.16 0.78 14.93
N GLN A 461 -15.30 1.70 14.48
CA GLN A 461 -14.69 1.63 13.14
C GLN A 461 -13.62 0.52 13.10
N GLY A 462 -13.74 -0.39 12.14
CA GLY A 462 -12.73 -1.41 11.88
C GLY A 462 -11.47 -0.84 11.23
N THR A 463 -10.36 -1.55 11.44
CA THR A 463 -9.06 -1.31 10.80
C THR A 463 -8.63 -2.58 10.07
N THR A 464 -7.40 -2.62 9.52
CA THR A 464 -6.84 -3.86 8.98
C THR A 464 -6.69 -4.96 10.03
N GLN A 465 -6.64 -4.61 11.32
CA GLN A 465 -6.44 -5.53 12.44
C GLN A 465 -7.63 -5.62 13.41
N THR A 466 -8.61 -4.72 13.32
CA THR A 466 -9.74 -4.68 14.27
C THR A 466 -11.06 -4.71 13.52
N PRO A 467 -12.10 -5.37 14.06
CA PRO A 467 -13.37 -5.48 13.37
C PRO A 467 -14.15 -4.18 13.46
N THR A 468 -14.99 -3.97 12.46
CA THR A 468 -16.10 -3.02 12.54
C THR A 468 -17.20 -3.64 13.40
N VAL A 469 -17.65 -2.91 14.43
CA VAL A 469 -18.78 -3.32 15.27
C VAL A 469 -19.89 -2.32 15.09
N PHE A 470 -21.09 -2.77 14.78
CA PHE A 470 -22.30 -1.94 14.70
C PHE A 470 -23.41 -2.58 15.52
N PHE A 471 -24.15 -1.79 16.27
CA PHE A 471 -25.29 -2.27 17.03
C PHE A 471 -26.41 -1.24 17.08
N ASP A 472 -27.54 -1.55 16.44
CA ASP A 472 -28.81 -0.89 16.67
C ASP A 472 -29.58 -1.62 17.77
N MET A 473 -29.61 -1.02 18.97
CA MET A 473 -30.27 -1.60 20.15
C MET A 473 -31.80 -1.53 20.07
N GLU A 474 -32.38 -0.65 19.25
CA GLU A 474 -33.83 -0.55 19.10
C GLU A 474 -34.38 -1.63 18.17
N GLN A 475 -33.69 -1.84 17.06
CA GLN A 475 -34.02 -2.90 16.09
C GLN A 475 -33.44 -4.26 16.48
N GLY A 476 -32.48 -4.27 17.43
CA GLY A 476 -31.75 -5.47 17.83
C GLY A 476 -30.88 -6.03 16.70
N ILE A 477 -30.25 -5.16 15.90
CA ILE A 477 -29.36 -5.55 14.80
C ILE A 477 -27.92 -5.34 15.25
N PHE A 478 -27.20 -6.45 15.46
CA PHE A 478 -25.78 -6.44 15.82
C PHE A 478 -24.95 -6.95 14.65
N GLU A 479 -23.93 -6.22 14.23
CA GLU A 479 -22.98 -6.62 13.19
C GLU A 479 -21.55 -6.56 13.70
N TYR A 480 -20.76 -7.56 13.37
CA TYR A 480 -19.38 -7.70 13.79
C TYR A 480 -18.56 -8.23 12.60
N LYS A 481 -17.79 -7.35 11.94
CA LYS A 481 -17.23 -7.59 10.59
C LYS A 481 -15.73 -7.28 10.49
N GLY A 482 -14.94 -8.13 9.83
CA GLY A 482 -13.52 -7.91 9.50
C GLY A 482 -12.53 -8.74 10.33
N ASN A 483 -11.25 -8.34 10.33
CA ASN A 483 -10.16 -9.01 11.06
C ASN A 483 -10.18 -8.71 12.56
N VAL A 484 -9.89 -9.70 13.41
CA VAL A 484 -9.92 -9.58 14.88
C VAL A 484 -8.56 -9.92 15.50
N LEU A 485 -7.61 -8.99 15.29
CA LEU A 485 -6.22 -9.03 15.73
C LEU A 485 -5.79 -7.79 16.53
N PRO A 486 -6.61 -7.23 17.44
CA PRO A 486 -6.17 -6.09 18.26
C PRO A 486 -4.93 -6.44 19.10
N GLU A 487 -4.00 -5.49 19.24
CA GLU A 487 -2.82 -5.62 20.13
C GLU A 487 -3.22 -6.01 21.56
N ASN A 488 -4.31 -5.41 22.07
CA ASN A 488 -4.92 -5.75 23.34
C ASN A 488 -6.38 -6.20 23.15
N SER A 489 -6.58 -7.51 22.99
CA SER A 489 -7.90 -8.09 22.74
C SER A 489 -8.92 -7.83 23.85
N LYS A 490 -8.54 -7.84 25.14
CA LYS A 490 -9.49 -7.57 26.23
C LYS A 490 -10.00 -6.14 26.23
N GLU A 491 -9.09 -5.19 26.04
CA GLU A 491 -9.41 -3.76 26.07
C GLU A 491 -10.33 -3.36 24.93
N PHE A 492 -10.09 -3.87 23.71
CA PHE A 492 -10.96 -3.63 22.56
C PHE A 492 -12.39 -4.15 22.76
N HIS A 493 -12.56 -5.33 23.37
CA HIS A 493 -13.87 -5.96 23.51
C HIS A 493 -14.68 -5.45 24.70
N LEU A 494 -14.05 -4.78 25.67
CA LEU A 494 -14.73 -4.20 26.84
C LEU A 494 -15.95 -3.33 26.46
N PRO A 495 -15.84 -2.33 25.56
CA PRO A 495 -17.01 -1.53 25.16
C PRO A 495 -18.08 -2.35 24.45
N VAL A 496 -17.70 -3.42 23.72
CA VAL A 496 -18.66 -4.34 23.07
C VAL A 496 -19.44 -5.14 24.12
N PHE A 497 -18.79 -5.54 25.21
CA PHE A 497 -19.46 -6.22 26.32
C PHE A 497 -20.43 -5.30 27.05
N GLU A 498 -20.00 -4.07 27.35
CA GLU A 498 -20.81 -3.09 28.06
C GLU A 498 -22.08 -2.73 27.28
N ILE A 499 -21.99 -2.56 25.96
CA ILE A 499 -23.16 -2.25 25.14
C ILE A 499 -24.13 -3.43 25.04
N LEU A 500 -23.62 -4.66 24.96
CA LEU A 500 -24.46 -5.86 24.97
C LEU A 500 -25.18 -6.02 26.31
N ASP A 501 -24.50 -5.79 27.43
CA ASP A 501 -25.11 -5.79 28.76
C ASP A 501 -26.21 -4.71 28.86
N LYS A 502 -25.92 -3.48 28.39
CA LYS A 502 -26.89 -2.38 28.34
C LYS A 502 -28.13 -2.75 27.51
N PHE A 503 -27.95 -3.40 26.36
CA PHE A 503 -29.06 -3.86 25.52
C PHE A 503 -29.89 -4.95 26.23
N ILE A 504 -29.23 -5.92 26.86
CA ILE A 504 -29.89 -7.00 27.58
C ILE A 504 -30.78 -6.45 28.70
N ASP A 505 -30.29 -5.46 29.45
CA ASP A 505 -31.02 -4.85 30.56
C ASP A 505 -32.15 -3.92 30.09
N LYS A 506 -31.90 -3.09 29.07
CA LYS A 506 -32.84 -2.03 28.66
C LYS A 506 -33.91 -2.50 27.67
N TYR A 507 -33.61 -3.49 26.82
CA TYR A 507 -34.49 -3.95 25.75
C TYR A 507 -34.76 -5.45 25.87
N PRO A 508 -35.42 -5.93 26.95
CA PRO A 508 -35.61 -7.36 27.17
C PRO A 508 -36.42 -8.04 26.05
N ASN A 509 -37.41 -7.37 25.47
CA ASN A 509 -38.35 -7.97 24.51
C ASN A 509 -37.94 -7.83 23.02
N THR A 510 -36.88 -7.10 22.70
CA THR A 510 -36.45 -6.88 21.30
C THR A 510 -35.75 -8.12 20.74
N SER A 511 -36.06 -8.55 19.51
CA SER A 511 -35.33 -9.68 18.90
C SER A 511 -33.91 -9.28 18.54
N LEU A 512 -32.92 -10.11 18.89
CA LEU A 512 -31.52 -9.88 18.53
C LEU A 512 -31.14 -10.69 17.29
N LYS A 513 -30.80 -10.00 16.21
CA LYS A 513 -30.17 -10.54 15.01
C LYS A 513 -28.70 -10.16 15.02
N ALA A 514 -27.83 -11.12 15.30
CA ALA A 514 -26.38 -10.88 15.37
C ALA A 514 -25.66 -11.50 14.16
N THR A 515 -25.01 -10.66 13.38
CA THR A 515 -24.30 -11.02 12.15
C THR A 515 -22.80 -10.93 12.34
N PHE A 516 -22.10 -12.04 12.13
CA PHE A 516 -20.64 -12.12 12.20
C PHE A 516 -20.10 -12.38 10.80
N VAL A 517 -19.18 -11.53 10.33
CA VAL A 517 -18.47 -11.70 9.05
C VAL A 517 -16.99 -11.57 9.33
N LEU A 518 -16.32 -12.69 9.62
CA LEU A 518 -14.90 -12.66 10.03
C LEU A 518 -14.01 -13.10 8.88
N GLU A 519 -12.90 -12.40 8.68
CA GLU A 519 -11.87 -12.78 7.72
C GLU A 519 -10.80 -13.64 8.41
N TYR A 520 -10.34 -13.19 9.58
CA TYR A 520 -9.37 -13.90 10.41
C TYR A 520 -9.44 -13.40 11.87
N TYR A 521 -9.14 -14.25 12.85
CA TYR A 521 -8.99 -13.85 14.24
C TYR A 521 -7.95 -14.70 14.98
N ASN A 522 -7.24 -14.08 15.94
CA ASN A 522 -6.20 -14.78 16.72
C ASN A 522 -6.76 -15.48 17.97
N THR A 523 -5.91 -16.31 18.59
CA THR A 523 -6.26 -17.08 19.80
C THR A 523 -6.75 -16.21 20.97
N PRO A 524 -6.15 -15.05 21.30
CA PRO A 524 -6.69 -14.15 22.34
C PRO A 524 -8.12 -13.65 22.05
N SER A 525 -8.39 -13.29 20.79
CA SER A 525 -9.71 -12.81 20.34
C SER A 525 -10.77 -13.90 20.29
N SER A 526 -10.39 -15.16 20.01
CA SER A 526 -11.29 -16.32 20.10
C SER A 526 -12.01 -16.37 21.46
N LYS A 527 -11.27 -16.15 22.55
CA LYS A 527 -11.85 -16.12 23.90
C LYS A 527 -12.84 -14.96 24.08
N GLN A 528 -12.58 -13.80 23.50
CA GLN A 528 -13.48 -12.64 23.63
C GLN A 528 -14.76 -12.82 22.81
N ILE A 529 -14.64 -13.33 21.58
CA ILE A 529 -15.77 -13.69 20.72
C ILE A 529 -16.66 -14.70 21.46
N PHE A 530 -16.08 -15.74 22.06
CA PHE A 530 -16.84 -16.69 22.87
C PHE A 530 -17.59 -16.04 24.05
N GLN A 531 -16.99 -15.04 24.72
CA GLN A 531 -17.68 -14.28 25.78
C GLN A 531 -18.85 -13.44 25.24
N ILE A 532 -18.75 -12.89 24.02
CA ILE A 532 -19.88 -12.23 23.34
C ILE A 532 -21.04 -13.22 23.22
N PHE A 533 -20.76 -14.42 22.69
CA PHE A 533 -21.79 -15.45 22.55
C PHE A 533 -22.37 -15.90 23.89
N LYS A 534 -21.58 -16.04 24.96
CA LYS A 534 -22.10 -16.38 26.30
C LYS A 534 -23.04 -15.32 26.87
N LYS A 535 -22.78 -14.03 26.62
CA LYS A 535 -23.70 -12.94 27.00
C LYS A 535 -25.02 -13.04 26.22
N ILE A 536 -24.93 -13.31 24.91
CA ILE A 536 -26.10 -13.51 24.07
C ILE A 536 -26.89 -14.77 24.48
N GLU A 537 -26.20 -15.86 24.87
CA GLU A 537 -26.80 -17.12 25.33
C GLU A 537 -27.65 -16.92 26.58
N LYS A 538 -27.16 -16.12 27.54
CA LYS A 538 -27.89 -15.77 28.76
C LYS A 538 -29.26 -15.17 28.43
N ARG A 539 -29.33 -14.32 27.40
CA ARG A 539 -30.60 -13.73 26.93
C ARG A 539 -31.53 -14.78 26.33
N TYR A 540 -31.02 -15.67 25.49
CA TYR A 540 -31.80 -16.74 24.89
C TYR A 540 -32.39 -17.69 25.96
N TYR A 541 -31.63 -17.97 27.03
CA TYR A 541 -32.10 -18.76 28.17
C TYR A 541 -33.32 -18.13 28.87
N TYR A 542 -33.44 -16.81 28.89
CA TYR A 542 -34.62 -16.11 29.42
C TYR A 542 -35.82 -16.08 28.46
N GLY A 543 -35.75 -16.78 27.31
CA GLY A 543 -36.86 -16.95 26.38
C GLY A 543 -36.99 -15.86 25.32
N TYR A 544 -36.00 -14.97 25.19
CA TYR A 544 -36.02 -13.90 24.20
C TYR A 544 -35.47 -14.35 22.84
N PRO A 545 -36.08 -13.92 21.71
CA PRO A 545 -35.70 -14.40 20.39
C PRO A 545 -34.33 -13.86 19.97
N VAL A 546 -33.41 -14.78 19.71
CA VAL A 546 -32.04 -14.51 19.25
C VAL A 546 -31.77 -15.39 18.02
N ILE A 547 -31.15 -14.81 17.00
CA ILE A 547 -30.57 -15.55 15.88
C ILE A 547 -29.17 -15.05 15.58
N ILE A 548 -28.24 -15.98 15.42
CA ILE A 548 -26.89 -15.71 14.94
C ILE A 548 -26.81 -16.04 13.46
N TYR A 549 -26.26 -15.13 12.67
CA TYR A 549 -25.80 -15.37 11.31
C TYR A 549 -24.28 -15.34 11.29
N TRP A 550 -23.66 -16.45 10.90
CA TRP A 550 -22.21 -16.58 10.77
C TRP A 550 -21.85 -16.70 9.30
N TYR A 551 -21.22 -15.67 8.77
CA TYR A 551 -20.73 -15.62 7.41
C TYR A 551 -19.28 -16.08 7.35
N TYR A 552 -19.00 -17.03 6.47
CA TYR A 552 -17.65 -17.52 6.20
C TYR A 552 -17.40 -17.54 4.70
N GLU A 553 -16.16 -17.26 4.29
CA GLU A 553 -15.80 -17.39 2.89
C GLU A 553 -15.74 -18.87 2.50
N VAL A 554 -16.29 -19.25 1.33
CA VAL A 554 -16.32 -20.65 0.85
C VAL A 554 -14.93 -21.29 0.85
N ASP A 555 -13.90 -20.49 0.56
CA ASP A 555 -12.51 -20.95 0.48
C ASP A 555 -11.75 -20.79 1.83
N ASN A 556 -12.39 -20.24 2.87
CA ASN A 556 -11.83 -20.03 4.21
C ASN A 556 -12.36 -21.07 5.21
N VAL A 557 -11.71 -22.24 5.19
CA VAL A 557 -12.04 -23.40 6.05
C VAL A 557 -11.89 -23.06 7.54
N ASP A 558 -10.88 -22.27 7.91
CA ASP A 558 -10.60 -21.92 9.30
C ASP A 558 -11.79 -21.17 9.94
N ILE A 559 -12.39 -20.21 9.23
CA ILE A 559 -13.56 -19.45 9.72
C ILE A 559 -14.83 -20.30 9.73
N TYR A 560 -14.94 -21.27 8.83
CA TYR A 560 -16.04 -22.24 8.84
C TYR A 560 -15.98 -23.14 10.09
N GLU A 561 -14.83 -23.80 10.31
CA GLU A 561 -14.62 -24.70 11.45
C GLU A 561 -14.79 -23.95 12.78
N ALA A 562 -14.24 -22.74 12.87
CA ALA A 562 -14.48 -21.81 13.97
C ALA A 562 -15.96 -21.57 14.29
N GLY A 563 -16.78 -21.35 13.26
CA GLY A 563 -18.22 -21.14 13.40
C GLY A 563 -18.93 -22.40 13.87
N GLU A 564 -18.56 -23.58 13.35
CA GLU A 564 -19.09 -24.87 13.81
C GLU A 564 -18.75 -25.14 15.27
N ASP A 565 -17.50 -24.92 15.67
CA ASP A 565 -17.05 -25.08 17.04
C ASP A 565 -17.82 -24.16 17.99
N LEU A 566 -18.02 -22.90 17.61
CA LEU A 566 -18.82 -21.97 18.41
C LEU A 566 -20.28 -22.42 18.50
N ALA A 567 -20.89 -22.81 17.38
CA ALA A 567 -22.27 -23.28 17.32
C ALA A 567 -22.50 -24.51 18.21
N ASN A 568 -21.54 -25.45 18.25
CA ASN A 568 -21.62 -26.65 19.09
C ASN A 568 -21.49 -26.34 20.60
N ASN A 569 -20.85 -25.22 20.96
CA ASN A 569 -20.58 -24.84 22.35
C ASN A 569 -21.59 -23.85 22.95
N VAL A 570 -22.57 -23.37 22.16
CA VAL A 570 -23.58 -22.41 22.60
C VAL A 570 -24.99 -22.87 22.25
N LYS A 571 -25.93 -22.71 23.18
CA LYS A 571 -27.32 -23.14 23.01
C LYS A 571 -28.17 -22.02 22.39
N ILE A 572 -27.75 -21.48 21.25
CA ILE A 572 -28.44 -20.37 20.56
C ILE A 572 -28.75 -20.79 19.11
N PRO A 573 -29.87 -20.36 18.50
CA PRO A 573 -30.11 -20.55 17.07
C PRO A 573 -28.99 -19.93 16.23
N PHE A 574 -28.26 -20.78 15.51
CA PHE A 574 -27.06 -20.44 14.76
C PHE A 574 -27.25 -20.80 13.28
N THR A 575 -27.03 -19.85 12.38
CA THR A 575 -27.17 -20.03 10.93
C THR A 575 -25.84 -19.77 10.25
N MET A 576 -25.23 -20.82 9.69
CA MET A 576 -24.01 -20.74 8.89
C MET A 576 -24.36 -20.31 7.46
N ILE A 577 -23.70 -19.26 6.95
CA ILE A 577 -23.92 -18.72 5.61
C ILE A 577 -22.57 -18.63 4.89
N ALA A 578 -22.38 -19.46 3.87
CA ALA A 578 -21.22 -19.35 3.00
C ALA A 578 -21.37 -18.14 2.06
N TYR A 579 -20.34 -17.31 1.94
CA TYR A 579 -20.20 -16.33 0.87
C TYR A 579 -18.90 -16.61 0.11
N LYS A 580 -18.82 -16.33 -1.18
CA LYS A 580 -17.54 -16.29 -1.90
C LYS A 580 -17.16 -14.82 -2.05
N ASP A 581 -15.89 -14.48 -2.25
CA ASP A 581 -15.50 -13.12 -2.67
C ASP A 581 -16.26 -12.73 -3.96
N TYR A 582 -17.44 -12.16 -3.72
CA TYR A 582 -18.40 -11.59 -4.67
C TYR A 582 -18.60 -10.11 -4.32
N TYR A 583 -17.71 -9.56 -3.48
CA TYR A 583 -17.79 -8.20 -2.92
C TYR A 583 -17.03 -7.13 -3.73
N VAL A 584 -16.54 -7.46 -4.93
CA VAL A 584 -16.01 -6.45 -5.88
C VAL A 584 -16.88 -6.29 -7.15
N ALA A 585 -17.87 -7.17 -7.39
CA ALA A 585 -18.74 -7.08 -8.58
C ALA A 585 -20.25 -6.99 -8.27
N ILE A 586 -20.62 -6.54 -7.07
CA ILE A 586 -21.95 -5.98 -6.82
C ILE A 586 -21.77 -4.62 -6.13
N LYS A 587 -21.18 -3.69 -6.88
CA LYS A 587 -21.62 -2.30 -6.79
C LYS A 587 -22.93 -2.22 -7.57
N ASP A 588 -23.99 -1.87 -6.87
CA ASP A 588 -25.21 -1.29 -7.45
C ASP A 588 -25.99 -2.12 -8.49
N SER A 589 -26.58 -3.25 -8.08
CA SER A 589 -27.48 -4.04 -8.94
C SER A 589 -28.96 -3.69 -8.77
N SER A 590 -29.26 -2.39 -8.65
CA SER A 590 -30.51 -1.88 -9.21
C SER A 590 -30.34 -1.46 -10.69
N LYS A 591 -29.11 -1.51 -11.23
CA LYS A 591 -28.79 -1.03 -12.59
C LYS A 591 -27.92 -1.92 -13.47
N GLU A 592 -27.36 -3.04 -13.00
CA GLU A 592 -26.57 -3.92 -13.87
C GLU A 592 -27.36 -5.14 -14.39
N GLU A 593 -27.56 -5.16 -15.71
CA GLU A 593 -28.30 -6.16 -16.49
C GLU A 593 -27.46 -7.40 -16.84
N LYS A 594 -26.27 -7.57 -16.26
CA LYS A 594 -25.32 -8.64 -16.62
C LYS A 594 -24.79 -9.40 -15.41
N ILE A 595 -24.63 -10.71 -15.54
CA ILE A 595 -23.91 -11.57 -14.58
C ILE A 595 -22.62 -12.01 -15.27
N PHE A 596 -21.47 -11.90 -14.59
CA PHE A 596 -20.19 -12.34 -15.13
C PHE A 596 -19.34 -12.99 -14.04
N ILE A 597 -18.76 -14.15 -14.36
CA ILE A 597 -17.82 -14.93 -13.55
C ILE A 597 -16.61 -15.17 -14.45
N GLU A 598 -15.42 -14.83 -13.96
CA GLU A 598 -14.17 -15.01 -14.68
C GLU A 598 -13.72 -16.49 -14.70
N GLU A 599 -13.03 -16.90 -15.76
CA GLU A 599 -12.45 -18.24 -15.86
C GLU A 599 -11.34 -18.44 -14.83
N SER A 600 -11.28 -19.62 -14.20
CA SER A 600 -10.13 -20.03 -13.38
C SER A 600 -9.71 -21.45 -13.73
N LEU A 601 -8.61 -21.92 -13.11
CA LEU A 601 -8.11 -23.29 -13.31
C LEU A 601 -9.15 -24.37 -12.95
N LYS A 602 -10.06 -24.09 -12.00
CA LYS A 602 -11.06 -25.04 -11.51
C LYS A 602 -12.52 -24.64 -11.80
N SER A 603 -12.80 -23.41 -12.21
CA SER A 603 -14.16 -22.91 -12.48
C SER A 603 -14.29 -22.28 -13.86
N PRO A 604 -15.40 -22.51 -14.60
CA PRO A 604 -15.60 -21.94 -15.91
C PRO A 604 -15.97 -20.46 -15.77
N MET A 605 -15.65 -19.70 -16.80
CA MET A 605 -16.29 -18.41 -17.05
C MET A 605 -17.80 -18.63 -17.18
N ILE A 606 -18.61 -17.77 -16.56
CA ILE A 606 -20.06 -17.76 -16.72
C ILE A 606 -20.49 -16.32 -16.99
N SER A 607 -21.11 -16.06 -18.14
CA SER A 607 -21.67 -14.77 -18.50
C SER A 607 -23.17 -14.91 -18.78
N PHE A 608 -23.97 -13.97 -18.28
CA PHE A 608 -25.39 -13.86 -18.60
C PHE A 608 -25.76 -12.40 -18.88
N ASP A 609 -26.18 -12.13 -20.11
CA ASP A 609 -26.79 -10.86 -20.50
C ASP A 609 -28.32 -10.98 -20.35
N LYS A 610 -28.89 -10.39 -19.29
CA LYS A 610 -30.32 -10.49 -18.97
C LYS A 610 -31.18 -9.78 -20.01
N GLU A 611 -30.67 -8.72 -20.64
CA GLU A 611 -31.38 -7.96 -21.67
C GLU A 611 -31.49 -8.78 -22.96
N LYS A 612 -30.38 -9.42 -23.37
CA LYS A 612 -30.33 -10.20 -24.61
C LYS A 612 -30.75 -11.66 -24.48
N GLY A 613 -30.83 -12.19 -23.26
CA GLY A 613 -31.12 -13.60 -23.02
C GLY A 613 -29.95 -14.53 -23.38
N ILE A 614 -28.71 -14.03 -23.37
CA ILE A 614 -27.53 -14.78 -23.82
C ILE A 614 -26.74 -15.29 -22.61
N PHE A 615 -26.54 -16.61 -22.53
CA PHE A 615 -25.70 -17.31 -21.57
C PHE A 615 -24.45 -17.90 -22.24
N GLU A 616 -23.29 -17.67 -21.64
CA GLU A 616 -22.03 -18.28 -22.06
C GLU A 616 -21.33 -18.94 -20.88
N ILE A 617 -21.01 -20.22 -21.00
CA ILE A 617 -20.28 -20.99 -19.97
C ILE A 617 -19.07 -21.64 -20.63
N LYS A 618 -17.85 -21.27 -20.22
CA LYS A 618 -16.61 -21.70 -20.88
C LYS A 618 -15.49 -21.99 -19.90
N GLY A 619 -14.78 -23.12 -20.05
CA GLY A 619 -13.58 -23.44 -19.24
C GLY A 619 -13.68 -24.77 -18.49
N ASN A 620 -12.98 -24.90 -17.36
CA ASN A 620 -12.97 -26.13 -16.54
C ASN A 620 -13.97 -26.04 -15.38
N SER A 621 -14.68 -27.12 -15.05
CA SER A 621 -15.55 -27.20 -13.87
C SER A 621 -15.12 -28.36 -12.97
N LEU A 622 -14.06 -28.15 -12.20
CA LEU A 622 -13.37 -29.20 -11.42
C LEU A 622 -13.50 -29.01 -9.90
N GLN A 623 -14.43 -28.17 -9.44
CA GLN A 623 -14.61 -27.83 -8.02
C GLN A 623 -15.26 -28.97 -7.22
N GLU A 624 -14.64 -29.42 -6.13
CA GLU A 624 -15.09 -30.59 -5.36
C GLU A 624 -16.55 -30.48 -4.86
N LYS A 625 -17.01 -29.28 -4.51
CA LYS A 625 -18.40 -28.98 -4.12
C LYS A 625 -19.13 -28.08 -5.12
N THR A 626 -19.23 -28.55 -6.38
CA THR A 626 -19.74 -27.74 -7.50
C THR A 626 -21.18 -27.21 -7.31
N ILE A 627 -22.11 -28.05 -6.82
CA ILE A 627 -23.51 -27.65 -6.67
C ILE A 627 -23.64 -26.49 -5.67
N GLU A 628 -23.00 -26.60 -4.51
CA GLU A 628 -23.01 -25.59 -3.45
C GLU A 628 -22.39 -24.27 -3.94
N MET A 629 -21.33 -24.34 -4.75
CA MET A 629 -20.68 -23.18 -5.33
C MET A 629 -21.59 -22.39 -6.29
N TYR A 630 -22.34 -23.05 -7.17
CA TYR A 630 -23.21 -22.36 -8.15
C TYR A 630 -24.64 -22.14 -7.67
N GLN A 631 -25.04 -22.72 -6.54
CA GLN A 631 -26.40 -22.59 -6.00
C GLN A 631 -26.85 -21.12 -5.78
N PRO A 632 -25.99 -20.18 -5.34
CA PRO A 632 -26.36 -18.76 -5.22
C PRO A 632 -26.59 -18.08 -6.58
N LEU A 633 -25.94 -18.55 -7.64
CA LEU A 633 -26.13 -18.10 -9.02
C LEU A 633 -27.41 -18.67 -9.64
N ILE A 634 -27.68 -19.94 -9.32
CA ILE A 634 -28.82 -20.71 -9.82
C ILE A 634 -30.14 -20.07 -9.41
N LYS A 635 -30.35 -19.73 -8.13
CA LYS A 635 -31.65 -19.26 -7.65
C LYS A 635 -32.14 -17.98 -8.36
N PRO A 636 -31.30 -16.93 -8.53
CA PRO A 636 -31.68 -15.75 -9.30
C PRO A 636 -31.95 -16.04 -10.78
N ILE A 637 -31.15 -16.91 -11.41
CA ILE A 637 -31.34 -17.29 -12.83
C ILE A 637 -32.63 -18.09 -13.00
N GLU A 638 -32.85 -19.10 -12.17
CA GLU A 638 -34.07 -19.92 -12.14
C GLU A 638 -35.31 -19.03 -11.94
N SER A 639 -35.26 -18.09 -10.99
CA SER A 639 -36.34 -17.13 -10.75
C SER A 639 -36.56 -16.18 -11.93
N PHE A 640 -35.48 -15.70 -12.56
CA PHE A 640 -35.57 -14.81 -13.72
C PHE A 640 -36.19 -15.54 -14.93
N VAL A 641 -35.70 -16.73 -15.25
CA VAL A 641 -36.21 -17.56 -16.36
C VAL A 641 -37.66 -17.94 -16.11
N TRP A 642 -38.01 -18.31 -14.88
CA TRP A 642 -39.39 -18.61 -14.49
C TRP A 642 -40.35 -17.44 -14.71
N ASN A 643 -39.91 -16.21 -14.44
CA ASN A 643 -40.70 -15.00 -14.63
C ASN A 643 -40.68 -14.48 -16.09
N ASN A 644 -39.81 -15.00 -16.96
CA ASN A 644 -39.60 -14.53 -18.33
C ASN A 644 -39.56 -15.69 -19.35
N LYS A 645 -40.55 -16.61 -19.28
CA LYS A 645 -40.62 -17.80 -20.15
C LYS A 645 -40.87 -17.50 -21.63
N GLU A 646 -41.42 -16.32 -21.93
CA GLU A 646 -41.73 -15.83 -23.29
C GLU A 646 -40.49 -15.30 -24.02
N LYS A 647 -39.35 -15.16 -23.33
CA LYS A 647 -38.12 -14.57 -23.89
C LYS A 647 -37.32 -15.62 -24.67
N HIS A 648 -36.67 -15.18 -25.76
CA HIS A 648 -35.69 -15.99 -26.45
C HIS A 648 -34.39 -16.12 -25.63
N TYR A 649 -33.92 -17.35 -25.44
CA TYR A 649 -32.65 -17.63 -24.76
C TYR A 649 -31.63 -18.28 -25.70
N THR A 650 -30.41 -17.74 -25.72
CA THR A 650 -29.25 -18.38 -26.38
C THR A 650 -28.29 -18.89 -25.32
N ILE A 651 -27.95 -20.18 -25.33
CA ILE A 651 -27.12 -20.82 -24.30
C ILE A 651 -25.92 -21.51 -24.96
N ASN A 652 -24.71 -21.04 -24.69
CA ASN A 652 -23.47 -21.57 -25.24
C ASN A 652 -22.61 -22.24 -24.14
N PHE A 653 -22.33 -23.54 -24.29
CA PHE A 653 -21.46 -24.30 -23.40
C PHE A 653 -20.16 -24.68 -24.12
N GLN A 654 -19.01 -24.36 -23.53
CA GLN A 654 -17.69 -24.82 -23.97
C GLN A 654 -16.89 -25.31 -22.75
N ILE A 655 -17.28 -26.47 -22.22
CA ILE A 655 -16.61 -27.08 -21.06
C ILE A 655 -15.46 -27.96 -21.52
N ARG A 656 -14.26 -27.71 -20.99
CA ARG A 656 -13.05 -28.48 -21.33
C ARG A 656 -12.90 -29.75 -20.49
N SER A 657 -13.27 -29.67 -19.21
CA SER A 657 -13.25 -30.80 -18.28
C SER A 657 -14.21 -30.53 -17.12
N CYS A 658 -14.88 -31.55 -16.60
CA CYS A 658 -15.75 -31.39 -15.44
C CYS A 658 -15.81 -32.61 -14.53
N ASN A 659 -16.10 -32.41 -13.24
CA ASN A 659 -16.31 -33.51 -12.29
C ASN A 659 -17.79 -33.92 -12.17
N ARG A 660 -18.07 -34.98 -11.41
CA ARG A 660 -19.43 -35.52 -11.23
C ARG A 660 -20.43 -34.48 -10.70
N GLY A 661 -20.05 -33.65 -9.73
CA GLY A 661 -20.92 -32.60 -9.18
C GLY A 661 -21.24 -31.50 -10.19
N SER A 662 -20.34 -31.23 -11.14
CA SER A 662 -20.56 -30.29 -12.23
C SER A 662 -21.57 -30.80 -13.26
N ILE A 663 -21.59 -32.11 -13.50
CA ILE A 663 -22.59 -32.73 -14.38
C ILE A 663 -24.01 -32.49 -13.83
N ASP A 664 -24.20 -32.69 -12.52
CA ASP A 664 -25.49 -32.46 -11.87
C ASP A 664 -25.89 -30.98 -11.86
N PHE A 665 -24.91 -30.07 -11.75
CA PHE A 665 -25.13 -28.63 -11.94
C PHE A 665 -25.62 -28.31 -13.35
N PHE A 666 -24.93 -28.78 -14.40
CA PHE A 666 -25.32 -28.49 -15.78
C PHE A 666 -26.69 -29.06 -16.14
N ARG A 667 -27.01 -30.28 -15.68
CA ARG A 667 -28.37 -30.86 -15.80
C ARG A 667 -29.42 -29.95 -15.20
N ARG A 668 -29.20 -29.52 -13.95
CA ARG A 668 -30.16 -28.66 -13.24
C ARG A 668 -30.27 -27.29 -13.90
N PHE A 669 -29.16 -26.71 -14.35
CA PHE A 669 -29.16 -25.41 -15.02
C PHE A 669 -29.93 -25.45 -16.34
N LEU A 670 -29.64 -26.43 -17.19
CA LEU A 670 -30.31 -26.58 -18.49
C LEU A 670 -31.81 -26.88 -18.34
N SER A 671 -32.22 -27.56 -17.26
CA SER A 671 -33.63 -27.87 -17.05
C SER A 671 -34.51 -26.66 -16.75
N PHE A 672 -33.95 -25.52 -16.31
CA PHE A 672 -34.72 -24.27 -16.11
C PHE A 672 -35.41 -23.79 -17.39
N PHE A 673 -34.80 -24.07 -18.53
CA PHE A 673 -35.26 -23.60 -19.83
C PHE A 673 -36.26 -24.57 -20.49
N ASN A 674 -36.53 -25.73 -19.89
CA ASN A 674 -37.44 -26.73 -20.45
C ASN A 674 -38.87 -26.22 -20.65
N ASP A 675 -39.27 -25.19 -19.90
CA ASP A 675 -40.61 -24.59 -19.98
C ASP A 675 -40.60 -23.23 -20.71
N CYS A 676 -39.50 -22.85 -21.36
CA CYS A 676 -39.39 -21.63 -22.17
C CYS A 676 -39.90 -21.88 -23.60
N LEU A 677 -40.48 -20.85 -24.24
CA LEU A 677 -41.06 -20.97 -25.58
C LEU A 677 -40.00 -21.03 -26.70
N ASP A 678 -38.84 -20.41 -26.49
CA ASP A 678 -37.81 -20.25 -27.53
C ASP A 678 -36.40 -20.29 -26.93
N VAL A 679 -35.66 -21.37 -27.20
CA VAL A 679 -34.32 -21.64 -26.65
C VAL A 679 -33.42 -22.18 -27.75
N THR A 680 -32.30 -21.52 -27.98
CA THR A 680 -31.19 -21.99 -28.82
C THR A 680 -30.02 -22.38 -27.93
N ALA A 681 -29.74 -23.67 -27.81
CA ALA A 681 -28.63 -24.17 -26.99
C ALA A 681 -27.56 -24.86 -27.83
N LYS A 682 -26.29 -24.55 -27.57
CA LYS A 682 -25.13 -25.10 -28.27
C LYS A 682 -24.10 -25.63 -27.27
N TRP A 683 -23.66 -26.87 -27.50
CA TRP A 683 -22.62 -27.54 -26.72
C TRP A 683 -21.38 -27.76 -27.60
N TYR A 684 -20.34 -26.98 -27.33
CA TYR A 684 -19.06 -27.04 -28.01
C TYR A 684 -18.09 -27.96 -27.26
N TYR A 685 -17.42 -28.87 -27.99
CA TYR A 685 -16.37 -29.72 -27.45
C TYR A 685 -15.15 -29.77 -28.37
N ASN A 686 -13.96 -29.86 -27.78
CA ASN A 686 -12.71 -29.88 -28.54
C ASN A 686 -12.48 -31.24 -29.22
N GLN A 687 -11.90 -31.22 -30.42
CA GLN A 687 -11.52 -32.44 -31.14
C GLN A 687 -10.64 -33.37 -30.28
N GLY A 688 -11.08 -34.62 -30.10
CA GLY A 688 -10.41 -35.61 -29.25
C GLY A 688 -10.94 -35.71 -27.81
N ASN A 689 -11.86 -34.84 -27.39
CA ASN A 689 -12.51 -34.90 -26.08
C ASN A 689 -13.83 -35.69 -26.13
N GLU A 690 -13.72 -37.02 -26.26
CA GLU A 690 -14.86 -37.95 -26.34
C GLU A 690 -15.73 -37.94 -25.06
N GLU A 691 -15.16 -37.60 -23.91
CA GLU A 691 -15.88 -37.51 -22.64
C GLU A 691 -16.91 -36.37 -22.67
N MET A 692 -16.49 -35.16 -23.10
CA MET A 692 -17.41 -34.02 -23.22
C MET A 692 -18.38 -34.19 -24.39
N HIS A 693 -18.01 -34.94 -25.43
CA HIS A 693 -18.95 -35.33 -26.50
C HIS A 693 -20.08 -36.20 -25.95
N SER A 694 -19.73 -37.28 -25.23
CA SER A 694 -20.70 -38.21 -24.62
C SER A 694 -21.60 -37.53 -23.58
N LEU A 695 -21.03 -36.62 -22.77
CA LEU A 695 -21.80 -35.81 -21.83
C LEU A 695 -22.81 -34.91 -22.54
N GLY A 696 -22.39 -34.22 -23.61
CA GLY A 696 -23.28 -33.40 -24.43
C GLY A 696 -24.44 -34.21 -25.03
N GLN A 697 -24.15 -35.42 -25.56
CA GLN A 697 -25.18 -36.33 -26.07
C GLN A 697 -26.17 -36.78 -24.99
N THR A 698 -25.66 -37.06 -23.79
CA THR A 698 -26.49 -37.45 -22.64
C THR A 698 -27.42 -36.31 -22.25
N LEU A 699 -26.89 -35.09 -22.09
CA LEU A 699 -27.69 -33.91 -21.77
C LEU A 699 -28.72 -33.62 -22.87
N LYS A 700 -28.35 -33.73 -24.15
CA LYS A 700 -29.28 -33.57 -25.28
C LYS A 700 -30.50 -34.49 -25.16
N SER A 701 -30.34 -35.72 -24.67
CA SER A 701 -31.45 -36.66 -24.50
C SER A 701 -32.38 -36.35 -23.31
N GLU A 702 -31.95 -35.50 -22.37
CA GLU A 702 -32.68 -35.15 -21.15
C GLU A 702 -33.50 -33.83 -21.28
N LEU A 703 -33.32 -33.06 -22.36
CA LEU A 703 -33.92 -31.72 -22.53
C LEU A 703 -35.17 -31.70 -23.41
N LYS A 704 -36.05 -30.72 -23.18
CA LYS A 704 -37.29 -30.50 -23.97
C LYS A 704 -37.10 -29.59 -25.19
N TYR A 705 -35.91 -29.04 -25.39
CA TYR A 705 -35.50 -28.19 -26.52
C TYR A 705 -34.23 -28.76 -27.16
N ASP A 706 -33.94 -28.39 -28.40
CA ASP A 706 -32.79 -28.95 -29.11
C ASP A 706 -31.46 -28.37 -28.58
N LEU A 707 -30.51 -29.27 -28.31
CA LEU A 707 -29.13 -28.94 -27.96
C LEU A 707 -28.23 -29.33 -29.13
N GLU A 708 -27.71 -28.35 -29.85
CA GLU A 708 -26.80 -28.57 -30.97
C GLU A 708 -25.40 -28.91 -30.44
N ILE A 709 -24.86 -30.09 -30.81
CA ILE A 709 -23.53 -30.52 -30.37
C ILE A 709 -22.54 -30.22 -31.49
N ILE A 710 -21.57 -29.35 -31.22
CA ILE A 710 -20.67 -28.79 -32.23
C ILE A 710 -19.23 -29.13 -31.85
N GLN A 711 -18.51 -29.78 -32.76
CA GLN A 711 -17.08 -30.04 -32.61
C GLN A 711 -16.28 -28.81 -33.03
N ILE A 712 -15.31 -28.40 -32.20
CA ILE A 712 -14.41 -27.29 -32.48
C ILE A 712 -12.95 -27.73 -32.43
N ASN A 713 -12.10 -27.09 -33.21
CA ASN A 713 -10.65 -27.33 -33.22
C ASN A 713 -9.98 -26.42 -32.18
N ASP A 714 -8.85 -26.84 -31.62
CA ASP A 714 -8.12 -26.17 -30.52
C ASP A 714 -7.52 -24.78 -30.86
N LYS A 715 -7.89 -24.17 -32.00
CA LYS A 715 -7.43 -22.86 -32.45
C LYS A 715 -8.48 -21.77 -32.28
#